data_AF-A0A7T7M9G8-F1
#
_entry.id   AF-A0A7T7M9G8-F1
#
_cell.length_a   1.000
_cell.length_b   1.000
_cell.length_c   1.000
_cell.angle_alpha   90.00
_cell.angle_beta   90.00
_cell.angle_gamma   90.00
#
_symmetry.space_group_name_H-M   'P 1'
#
loop_
_entity.id
_entity.type
_entity.pdbx_description
1 polymer ?
#
loop_
_entity_poly.entity_id
_entity_poly.type
_entity_poly.pdbx_seq_one_letter_code
_entity_poly.pdbx_strand_id
1 'polypeptide(L)'
;MTQTDPLAPYDAVLVLSYGGPQGPEDVLPFMRNATAGRGVPDARLLEVSGHYAGFGGVSPINARNAEMLTALRAELARRGSRLPVVIGNRNWHPFVSESLRSLAEAGARRVLSMTTAAYGSYSGCRQYREDTAAALAQLAAGTDGSTGQGREADAAARVGGAGGEPVSLTVDKTRPFYNTPGMLTANVDAIVAAFSELEAQGVPAAGVRLVLVTHSVPVAMEEGSSPGALGAARAGVPGLVEAPEGTSGADSSQGHCLQASGPETVPPEPGVAADLSTEISYVEQHQRLIEVLVPEVTRRLGLDHPPHHDLVYCSRSGPPQARWLEPDVNDHLEALAAGRLVDGSPTPVPAGVVVAPVGFVADHMEVVYDLDTEAKDTAARLGLPYARAATAGSHPAFITSLADLLLERAAVARGETVTPASTTGTGPFHTVCPQGCCRPAASQAAHQPSSARPGQPHHPAEPAAHPRNGGKPMTEHPNQPSGHHAAGATHPHAPAPEGTGPDAAGIHRFNDEVRRPHHDPRDATDVDFDAVNNQKHYALYTVFRLQRPLPSLEDVRRKLVGESTYFVEQSEVTTRGWYDVAGLRSDADLLIWWLDDDPEKLLDANHRLRASALGRYLEPVWSCMGLHTPAEFNAKHIPACFGGVAPRDWLMVYPFVRSYDWYLLPAEERSRIMAAHGRNGFSRYPDVKGSTLAAFGMSDYEWVLGFEADSLDRLEGVIHHQRYTEARLHVRVDTPFYTGVRVSPAEWAERQPRS
;
A
#
# COMPACT_ATOMS: atom_id res chain seq x y z
N MET A 1 4.88 28.46 46.10
CA MET A 1 5.35 27.65 44.96
C MET A 1 4.39 27.91 43.81
N THR A 2 4.88 28.34 42.65
CA THR A 2 4.05 28.40 41.44
C THR A 2 3.71 26.98 41.03
N GLN A 3 2.42 26.64 41.01
CA GLN A 3 1.97 25.33 40.57
C GLN A 3 2.39 25.13 39.10
N THR A 4 3.17 24.09 38.84
CA THR A 4 3.59 23.71 37.48
C THR A 4 2.35 23.35 36.66
N ASP A 5 2.36 23.70 35.37
CA ASP A 5 1.27 23.33 34.47
C ASP A 5 1.05 21.81 34.51
N PRO A 6 -0.18 21.30 34.61
CA PRO A 6 -0.43 19.86 34.69
C PRO A 6 0.01 19.10 33.42
N LEU A 7 0.23 19.79 32.29
CA LEU A 7 0.84 19.25 31.08
C LEU A 7 2.38 19.38 31.02
N ALA A 8 3.06 19.90 32.04
CA ALA A 8 4.52 19.85 32.10
C ALA A 8 5.01 18.38 31.98
N PRO A 9 6.08 18.09 31.22
CA PRO A 9 7.11 19.00 30.71
C PRO A 9 6.86 19.52 29.28
N TYR A 10 5.62 19.56 28.81
CA TYR A 10 5.28 20.13 27.50
C TYR A 10 5.09 21.64 27.55
N ASP A 11 5.40 22.29 26.43
CA ASP A 11 5.20 23.73 26.21
C ASP A 11 3.92 24.04 25.40
N ALA A 12 3.41 23.04 24.66
CA ALA A 12 2.26 23.17 23.78
C ALA A 12 1.59 21.82 23.48
N VAL A 13 0.33 21.86 23.03
CA VAL A 13 -0.41 20.70 22.49
C VAL A 13 -0.72 20.93 21.01
N LEU A 14 -0.46 19.90 20.19
CA LEU A 14 -0.81 19.84 18.78
C LEU A 14 -1.93 18.81 18.56
N VAL A 15 -3.13 19.28 18.22
CA VAL A 15 -4.19 18.40 17.70
C VAL A 15 -3.90 18.17 16.22
N LEU A 16 -3.56 16.93 15.87
CA LEU A 16 -3.09 16.55 14.55
C LEU A 16 -4.24 15.90 13.75
N SER A 17 -4.75 16.58 12.73
CA SER A 17 -5.95 16.17 11.99
C SER A 17 -5.72 16.01 10.49
N TYR A 18 -6.74 15.57 9.77
CA TYR A 18 -6.71 15.38 8.32
C TYR A 18 -6.68 16.73 7.56
N GLY A 19 -7.45 17.71 8.05
CA GLY A 19 -7.70 18.99 7.38
C GLY A 19 -8.75 18.90 6.27
N GLY A 20 -9.21 20.04 5.75
CA GLY A 20 -10.15 20.09 4.64
C GLY A 20 -10.19 21.47 3.97
N PRO A 21 -10.68 21.59 2.73
CA PRO A 21 -10.75 22.85 1.99
C PRO A 21 -11.62 23.88 2.72
N GLN A 22 -11.25 25.15 2.60
CA GLN A 22 -11.92 26.29 3.24
C GLN A 22 -12.79 27.10 2.26
N GLY A 23 -12.81 26.73 0.97
CA GLY A 23 -13.60 27.35 -0.09
C GLY A 23 -13.51 26.55 -1.41
N PRO A 24 -14.31 26.89 -2.43
CA PRO A 24 -14.35 26.14 -3.70
C PRO A 24 -13.00 26.02 -4.41
N GLU A 25 -12.17 27.06 -4.31
CA GLU A 25 -10.82 27.12 -4.90
C GLU A 25 -9.82 26.15 -4.23
N ASP A 26 -10.06 25.77 -2.98
CA ASP A 26 -9.21 24.86 -2.22
C ASP A 26 -9.50 23.38 -2.56
N VAL A 27 -10.69 23.06 -3.08
CA VAL A 27 -11.19 21.67 -3.18
C VAL A 27 -10.30 20.78 -4.06
N LEU A 28 -10.05 21.17 -5.32
CA LEU A 28 -9.28 20.31 -6.23
C LEU A 28 -7.79 20.17 -5.81
N PRO A 29 -7.08 21.24 -5.39
CA PRO A 29 -5.76 21.11 -4.78
C PRO A 29 -5.75 20.20 -3.54
N PHE A 30 -6.75 20.32 -2.65
CA PHE A 30 -6.89 19.43 -1.50
C PHE A 30 -7.10 17.97 -1.91
N MET A 31 -7.95 17.69 -2.91
CA MET A 31 -8.19 16.33 -3.39
C MET A 31 -6.92 15.71 -3.99
N ARG A 32 -6.12 16.49 -4.72
CA ARG A 32 -4.78 16.08 -5.17
C ARG A 32 -3.88 15.73 -3.99
N ASN A 33 -3.84 16.54 -2.92
CA ASN A 33 -3.08 16.25 -1.70
C ASN A 33 -3.53 14.96 -0.99
N ALA A 34 -4.84 14.81 -0.78
CA ALA A 34 -5.45 13.70 -0.08
C ALA A 34 -5.21 12.34 -0.78
N THR A 35 -5.18 12.36 -2.12
CA THR A 35 -4.94 11.19 -2.97
C THR A 35 -3.50 11.04 -3.46
N ALA A 36 -2.58 11.91 -3.05
CA ALA A 36 -1.18 11.89 -3.51
C ALA A 36 -0.55 10.50 -3.33
N GLY A 37 0.09 10.01 -4.40
CA GLY A 37 0.68 8.66 -4.45
C GLY A 37 -0.31 7.50 -4.68
N ARG A 38 -1.63 7.73 -4.74
CA ARG A 38 -2.64 6.68 -5.00
C ARG A 38 -2.98 6.45 -6.48
N GLY A 39 -2.49 7.30 -7.38
CA GLY A 39 -2.73 7.17 -8.83
C GLY A 39 -4.18 7.43 -9.28
N VAL A 40 -4.94 8.23 -8.52
CA VAL A 40 -6.32 8.59 -8.88
C VAL A 40 -6.30 9.56 -10.08
N PRO A 41 -7.01 9.28 -11.18
CA PRO A 41 -7.04 10.18 -12.34
C PRO A 41 -7.73 11.52 -12.04
N ASP A 42 -7.23 12.62 -12.62
CA ASP A 42 -7.79 13.98 -12.43
C ASP A 42 -9.30 14.06 -12.74
N ALA A 43 -9.80 13.29 -13.71
CA ALA A 43 -11.23 13.19 -14.01
C ALA A 43 -12.06 12.68 -12.82
N ARG A 44 -11.55 11.69 -12.06
CA ARG A 44 -12.20 11.19 -10.84
C ARG A 44 -12.03 12.17 -9.68
N LEU A 45 -10.92 12.92 -9.61
CA LEU A 45 -10.77 13.99 -8.63
C LEU A 45 -11.78 15.12 -8.87
N LEU A 46 -12.03 15.50 -10.12
CA LEU A 46 -13.05 16.48 -10.50
C LEU A 46 -14.47 16.01 -10.15
N GLU A 47 -14.78 14.73 -10.43
CA GLU A 47 -16.06 14.11 -10.07
C GLU A 47 -16.32 14.16 -8.55
N VAL A 48 -15.38 13.65 -7.75
CA VAL A 48 -15.49 13.63 -6.27
C VAL A 48 -15.42 15.04 -5.67
N SER A 49 -14.71 15.99 -6.32
CA SER A 49 -14.75 17.41 -5.94
C SER A 49 -16.15 18.00 -6.04
N GLY A 50 -17.02 17.45 -6.90
CA GLY A 50 -18.43 17.83 -7.00
C GLY A 50 -19.20 17.64 -5.68
N HIS A 51 -18.81 16.70 -4.82
CA HIS A 51 -19.48 16.43 -3.55
C HIS A 51 -19.34 17.64 -2.59
N TYR A 52 -18.25 18.42 -2.70
CA TYR A 52 -18.04 19.64 -1.91
C TYR A 52 -18.92 20.82 -2.36
N ALA A 53 -19.50 20.78 -3.56
CA ALA A 53 -20.31 21.88 -4.08
C ALA A 53 -21.57 22.13 -3.22
N GLY A 54 -22.18 21.07 -2.67
CA GLY A 54 -23.30 21.16 -1.74
C GLY A 54 -22.96 21.86 -0.42
N PHE A 55 -21.67 21.94 -0.07
CA PHE A 55 -21.14 22.60 1.14
C PHE A 55 -20.41 23.91 0.81
N GLY A 56 -20.62 24.48 -0.39
CA GLY A 56 -19.96 25.70 -0.82
C GLY A 56 -18.43 25.59 -0.89
N GLY A 57 -17.90 24.38 -1.12
CA GLY A 57 -16.46 24.10 -1.15
C GLY A 57 -15.81 23.91 0.23
N VAL A 58 -16.55 24.09 1.33
CA VAL A 58 -16.01 24.04 2.70
C VAL A 58 -16.19 22.65 3.30
N SER A 59 -15.12 22.03 3.80
CA SER A 59 -15.23 20.75 4.50
C SER A 59 -15.84 20.91 5.90
N PRO A 60 -16.86 20.12 6.29
CA PRO A 60 -17.43 20.14 7.64
C PRO A 60 -16.40 19.92 8.76
N ILE A 61 -15.31 19.19 8.46
CA ILE A 61 -14.26 18.85 9.43
C ILE A 61 -13.62 20.09 10.07
N ASN A 62 -13.58 21.21 9.33
CA ASN A 62 -12.96 22.45 9.80
C ASN A 62 -13.76 23.07 10.96
N ALA A 63 -15.09 23.10 10.84
CA ALA A 63 -15.98 23.56 11.91
C ALA A 63 -15.97 22.60 13.11
N ARG A 64 -16.07 21.29 12.85
CA ARG A 64 -16.07 20.26 13.92
C ARG A 64 -14.77 20.22 14.71
N ASN A 65 -13.63 20.37 14.03
CA ASN A 65 -12.34 20.51 14.70
C ASN A 65 -12.26 21.80 15.53
N ALA A 66 -12.79 22.93 15.06
CA ALA A 66 -12.81 24.19 15.82
C ALA A 66 -13.68 24.08 17.09
N GLU A 67 -14.84 23.41 17.00
CA GLU A 67 -15.71 23.09 18.16
C GLU A 67 -14.96 22.21 19.17
N MET A 68 -14.36 21.10 18.71
CA MET A 68 -13.58 20.18 19.55
C MET A 68 -12.37 20.87 20.22
N LEU A 69 -11.60 21.68 19.48
CA LEU A 69 -10.48 22.45 20.05
C LEU A 69 -10.96 23.45 21.10
N THR A 70 -12.10 24.10 20.89
CA THR A 70 -12.66 25.05 21.85
C THR A 70 -13.05 24.36 23.14
N ALA A 71 -13.74 23.21 23.05
CA ALA A 71 -14.10 22.41 24.21
C ALA A 71 -12.88 21.84 24.95
N LEU A 72 -11.88 21.32 24.22
CA LEU A 72 -10.64 20.79 24.79
C LEU A 72 -9.81 21.86 25.50
N ARG A 73 -9.69 23.06 24.91
CA ARG A 73 -9.04 24.23 25.55
C ARG A 73 -9.75 24.62 26.85
N ALA A 74 -11.09 24.66 26.83
CA ALA A 74 -11.88 24.99 28.03
C ALA A 74 -11.70 23.94 29.14
N GLU A 75 -11.69 22.65 28.79
CA GLU A 75 -11.50 21.56 29.75
C GLU A 75 -10.08 21.51 30.33
N LEU A 76 -9.04 21.72 29.50
CA LEU A 76 -7.66 21.84 29.98
C LEU A 76 -7.46 23.07 30.87
N ALA A 77 -8.08 24.20 30.52
CA ALA A 77 -8.06 25.41 31.35
C ALA A 77 -8.77 25.20 32.70
N ARG A 78 -9.91 24.50 32.71
CA ARG A 78 -10.62 24.09 33.94
C ARG A 78 -9.76 23.21 34.85
N ARG A 79 -8.88 22.39 34.25
CA ARG A 79 -7.89 21.56 34.96
C ARG A 79 -6.59 22.30 35.32
N GLY A 80 -6.48 23.59 35.00
CA GLY A 80 -5.37 24.46 35.38
C GLY A 80 -4.23 24.58 34.37
N SER A 81 -4.35 23.97 33.18
CA SER A 81 -3.37 24.17 32.11
C SER A 81 -3.57 25.52 31.40
N ARG A 82 -2.47 26.11 30.94
CA ARG A 82 -2.43 27.35 30.16
C ARG A 82 -1.67 27.19 28.85
N LEU A 83 -1.23 25.97 28.51
CA LEU A 83 -0.47 25.73 27.30
C LEU A 83 -1.31 26.04 26.05
N PRO A 84 -0.70 26.59 24.97
CA PRO A 84 -1.36 26.72 23.69
C PRO A 84 -1.74 25.34 23.13
N VAL A 85 -3.01 25.18 22.78
CA VAL A 85 -3.52 24.01 22.05
C VAL A 85 -3.83 24.48 20.63
N VAL A 86 -3.11 23.99 19.63
CA VAL A 86 -3.27 24.36 18.21
C VAL A 86 -3.67 23.16 17.37
N ILE A 87 -4.17 23.40 16.15
CA ILE A 87 -4.40 22.35 15.16
C ILE A 87 -3.27 22.37 14.14
N GLY A 88 -2.82 21.19 13.71
CA GLY A 88 -2.02 21.01 12.51
C GLY A 88 -2.65 19.94 11.63
N ASN A 89 -2.74 20.20 10.34
CA ASN A 89 -3.44 19.36 9.38
C ASN A 89 -2.46 18.65 8.44
N ARG A 90 -2.87 17.49 7.92
CA ARG A 90 -2.06 16.67 7.01
C ARG A 90 -2.21 17.08 5.54
N ASN A 91 -3.43 17.36 5.11
CA ASN A 91 -3.75 17.51 3.68
C ASN A 91 -4.12 18.94 3.28
N TRP A 92 -4.41 19.83 4.23
CA TRP A 92 -4.70 21.25 3.99
C TRP A 92 -4.13 22.17 5.08
N HIS A 93 -4.20 23.49 4.90
CA HIS A 93 -3.70 24.45 5.89
C HIS A 93 -4.53 24.50 7.19
N PRO A 94 -3.94 24.93 8.33
CA PRO A 94 -2.51 25.07 8.55
C PRO A 94 -1.86 23.68 8.62
N PHE A 95 -0.81 23.46 7.83
CA PHE A 95 -0.09 22.19 7.81
C PHE A 95 0.64 21.93 9.14
N VAL A 96 1.05 20.68 9.35
CA VAL A 96 1.83 20.26 10.53
C VAL A 96 3.09 21.11 10.71
N SER A 97 3.80 21.39 9.62
CA SER A 97 5.02 22.22 9.57
C SER A 97 4.75 23.67 9.98
N GLU A 98 3.74 24.33 9.39
CA GLU A 98 3.31 25.69 9.75
C GLU A 98 2.98 25.81 11.25
N SER A 99 2.26 24.83 11.77
CA SER A 99 1.79 24.80 13.15
C SER A 99 2.96 24.61 14.13
N LEU A 100 3.87 23.69 13.84
CA LEU A 100 5.09 23.47 14.64
C LEU A 100 6.05 24.67 14.56
N ARG A 101 6.18 25.32 13.40
CA ARG A 101 6.99 26.54 13.22
C ARG A 101 6.47 27.67 14.11
N SER A 102 5.16 27.94 14.06
CA SER A 102 4.52 28.97 14.89
C SER A 102 4.68 28.70 16.40
N LEU A 103 4.53 27.45 16.83
CA LEU A 103 4.81 27.05 18.22
C LEU A 103 6.28 27.28 18.62
N ALA A 104 7.22 26.95 17.74
CA ALA A 104 8.65 27.15 18.00
C ALA A 104 9.05 28.62 18.14
N GLU A 105 8.48 29.48 17.30
CA GLU A 105 8.65 30.94 17.36
C GLU A 105 8.05 31.54 18.63
N ALA A 106 6.91 31.00 19.08
CA ALA A 106 6.32 31.28 20.40
C ALA A 106 7.13 30.71 21.58
N GLY A 107 8.23 30.00 21.33
CA GLY A 107 9.18 29.52 22.34
C GLY A 107 9.05 28.05 22.72
N ALA A 108 8.07 27.30 22.20
CA ALA A 108 7.90 25.88 22.51
C ALA A 108 9.09 25.04 22.02
N ARG A 109 9.51 24.04 22.80
CA ARG A 109 10.58 23.09 22.45
C ARG A 109 10.15 21.62 22.62
N ARG A 110 9.21 21.34 23.51
CA ARG A 110 8.56 20.02 23.64
C ARG A 110 7.05 20.15 23.43
N VAL A 111 6.54 19.53 22.37
CA VAL A 111 5.12 19.56 21.99
C VAL A 111 4.48 18.19 22.21
N LEU A 112 3.26 18.16 22.75
CA LEU A 112 2.46 16.95 22.88
C LEU A 112 1.44 16.86 21.74
N SER A 113 1.57 15.85 20.87
CA SER A 113 0.68 15.61 19.75
C SER A 113 -0.44 14.62 20.08
N MET A 114 -1.63 14.86 19.57
CA MET A 114 -2.78 13.95 19.65
C MET A 114 -3.49 13.89 18.30
N THR A 115 -3.59 12.69 17.72
CA THR A 115 -4.28 12.49 16.44
C THR A 115 -5.79 12.61 16.59
N THR A 116 -6.51 13.08 15.56
CA THR A 116 -7.98 12.99 15.54
C THR A 116 -8.48 11.60 15.09
N ALA A 117 -7.60 10.72 14.63
CA ALA A 117 -7.90 9.31 14.42
C ALA A 117 -7.81 8.54 15.76
N ALA A 118 -8.90 7.89 16.15
CA ALA A 118 -9.03 7.15 17.41
C ALA A 118 -8.45 5.73 17.38
N TYR A 119 -8.35 5.14 16.19
CA TYR A 119 -7.99 3.75 15.92
C TYR A 119 -6.58 3.63 15.31
N GLY A 120 -5.83 2.61 15.70
CA GLY A 120 -4.50 2.32 15.18
C GLY A 120 -4.53 1.56 13.85
N SER A 121 -3.96 2.17 12.80
CA SER A 121 -3.67 1.55 11.51
C SER A 121 -2.52 2.29 10.81
N TYR A 122 -2.17 1.96 9.56
CA TYR A 122 -1.23 2.78 8.79
C TYR A 122 -1.77 4.21 8.64
N SER A 123 -2.97 4.37 8.08
CA SER A 123 -3.59 5.68 7.82
C SER A 123 -3.97 6.42 9.12
N GLY A 124 -4.38 5.69 10.16
CA GLY A 124 -4.83 6.24 11.45
C GLY A 124 -3.72 6.59 12.45
N CYS A 125 -2.53 5.98 12.35
CA CYS A 125 -1.46 6.18 13.33
C CYS A 125 -0.08 6.39 12.69
N ARG A 126 0.35 5.50 11.80
CA ARG A 126 1.71 5.56 11.23
C ARG A 126 1.91 6.78 10.34
N GLN A 127 0.97 7.05 9.43
CA GLN A 127 1.09 8.13 8.46
C GLN A 127 1.11 9.51 9.14
N TYR A 128 0.30 9.70 10.18
CA TYR A 128 0.34 10.87 11.07
C TYR A 128 1.73 11.12 11.69
N ARG A 129 2.45 10.05 12.08
CA ARG A 129 3.83 10.12 12.60
C ARG A 129 4.84 10.42 11.50
N GLU A 130 4.65 9.88 10.29
CA GLU A 130 5.51 10.14 9.13
C GLU A 130 5.40 11.60 8.68
N ASP A 131 4.18 12.15 8.60
CA ASP A 131 3.95 13.57 8.30
C ASP A 131 4.56 14.49 9.40
N THR A 132 4.46 14.09 10.69
CA THR A 132 5.12 14.81 11.81
C THR A 132 6.65 14.76 11.70
N ALA A 133 7.22 13.61 11.37
CA ALA A 133 8.68 13.45 11.23
C ALA A 133 9.24 14.24 10.03
N ALA A 134 8.50 14.29 8.92
CA ALA A 134 8.83 15.12 7.77
C ALA A 134 8.85 16.61 8.12
N ALA A 135 7.82 17.09 8.84
CA ALA A 135 7.77 18.47 9.33
C ALA A 135 8.94 18.80 10.27
N LEU A 136 9.29 17.90 11.19
CA LEU A 136 10.45 18.09 12.07
C LEU A 136 11.79 18.16 11.31
N ALA A 137 11.95 17.35 10.26
CA ALA A 137 13.14 17.41 9.40
C ALA A 137 13.25 18.73 8.63
N GLN A 138 12.13 19.27 8.14
CA GLN A 138 12.07 20.60 7.49
C GLN A 138 12.45 21.72 8.48
N LEU A 139 11.87 21.72 9.68
CA LEU A 139 12.18 22.70 10.73
C LEU A 139 13.66 22.67 11.14
N ALA A 140 14.22 21.47 11.31
CA ALA A 140 15.63 21.28 11.65
C ALA A 140 16.59 21.73 10.53
N ALA A 141 16.15 21.71 9.28
CA ALA A 141 16.91 22.22 8.13
C ALA A 141 16.77 23.74 7.90
N GLY A 142 15.93 24.44 8.67
CA GLY A 142 15.71 25.89 8.50
C GLY A 142 14.91 26.25 7.24
N THR A 143 14.08 25.34 6.75
CA THR A 143 13.21 25.56 5.58
C THR A 143 11.74 25.55 6.01
N ASP A 144 10.90 26.25 5.25
CA ASP A 144 9.44 26.08 5.19
C ASP A 144 9.04 24.89 4.29
N GLY A 145 9.97 24.41 3.48
CA GLY A 145 9.73 23.45 2.40
C GLY A 145 9.18 24.08 1.12
N SER A 146 9.06 25.42 1.04
CA SER A 146 8.50 26.10 -0.14
C SER A 146 9.25 25.70 -1.41
N THR A 147 8.49 25.37 -2.44
CA THR A 147 8.97 24.98 -3.76
C THR A 147 9.51 26.16 -4.55
N GLY A 148 9.18 27.40 -4.15
CA GLY A 148 9.40 28.60 -4.96
C GLY A 148 8.53 28.68 -6.23
N GLN A 149 7.59 27.74 -6.44
CA GLN A 149 6.74 27.64 -7.63
C GLN A 149 5.30 28.17 -7.40
N GLY A 150 5.04 28.74 -6.21
CA GLY A 150 3.78 29.40 -5.86
C GLY A 150 2.84 28.53 -5.00
N ARG A 151 1.73 29.14 -4.55
CA ARG A 151 0.81 28.56 -3.54
C ARG A 151 0.31 27.15 -3.89
N GLU A 152 0.03 26.86 -5.15
CA GLU A 152 -0.47 25.52 -5.55
C GLU A 152 0.62 24.44 -5.44
N ALA A 153 1.87 24.76 -5.79
CA ALA A 153 3.00 23.83 -5.68
C ALA A 153 3.41 23.61 -4.21
N ASP A 154 3.36 24.67 -3.38
CA ASP A 154 3.61 24.57 -1.95
C ASP A 154 2.51 23.75 -1.25
N ALA A 155 1.24 24.00 -1.59
CA ALA A 155 0.14 23.16 -1.12
C ALA A 155 0.31 21.70 -1.57
N ALA A 156 0.73 21.44 -2.81
CA ALA A 156 0.99 20.10 -3.35
C ALA A 156 2.12 19.35 -2.61
N ALA A 157 3.15 20.07 -2.17
CA ALA A 157 4.23 19.55 -1.34
C ALA A 157 3.86 19.47 0.17
N ARG A 158 2.63 19.83 0.56
CA ARG A 158 2.09 19.86 1.94
C ARG A 158 2.90 20.76 2.88
N VAL A 159 3.31 21.90 2.36
CA VAL A 159 4.20 22.88 3.01
C VAL A 159 3.58 24.28 2.99
N GLY A 160 4.12 25.16 3.83
CA GLY A 160 3.68 26.53 3.99
C GLY A 160 4.48 27.23 5.08
N GLY A 161 4.28 28.55 5.20
CA GLY A 161 5.05 29.41 6.10
C GLY A 161 6.05 30.32 5.37
N ALA A 162 6.89 31.00 6.14
CA ALA A 162 7.82 32.04 5.66
C ALA A 162 9.31 31.67 5.89
N GLY A 163 9.60 30.38 5.97
CA GLY A 163 10.90 29.84 6.35
C GLY A 163 11.26 30.14 7.80
N GLY A 164 12.55 30.24 8.07
CA GLY A 164 13.09 30.69 9.36
C GLY A 164 14.29 29.86 9.81
N GLU A 165 15.01 30.36 10.81
CA GLU A 165 16.21 29.71 11.35
C GLU A 165 15.97 28.22 11.69
N PRO A 166 17.01 27.37 11.62
CA PRO A 166 16.95 25.98 12.07
C PRO A 166 16.40 25.85 13.50
N VAL A 167 15.35 25.05 13.67
CA VAL A 167 14.72 24.80 14.97
C VAL A 167 14.76 23.30 15.26
N SER A 168 15.21 22.95 16.46
CA SER A 168 15.01 21.61 17.04
C SER A 168 13.78 21.60 17.95
N LEU A 169 12.86 20.68 17.68
CA LEU A 169 11.68 20.39 18.52
C LEU A 169 11.63 18.90 18.85
N THR A 170 11.13 18.58 20.03
CA THR A 170 10.71 17.22 20.40
C THR A 170 9.18 17.15 20.36
N VAL A 171 8.63 16.18 19.61
CA VAL A 171 7.19 15.91 19.57
C VAL A 171 6.93 14.52 20.16
N ASP A 172 6.28 14.49 21.32
CA ASP A 172 5.69 13.25 21.85
C ASP A 172 4.27 13.07 21.28
N LYS A 173 3.70 11.87 21.40
CA LYS A 173 2.30 11.63 21.08
C LYS A 173 1.53 10.91 22.19
N THR A 174 0.21 11.05 22.19
CA THR A 174 -0.70 10.18 22.96
C THR A 174 -0.85 8.80 22.30
N ARG A 175 -1.55 7.89 22.97
CA ARG A 175 -1.97 6.58 22.44
C ARG A 175 -3.31 6.68 21.68
N PRO A 176 -3.64 5.70 20.81
CA PRO A 176 -5.01 5.43 20.36
C PRO A 176 -6.02 5.37 21.52
N PHE A 177 -7.24 5.80 21.26
CA PHE A 177 -8.22 6.18 22.29
C PHE A 177 -9.67 5.78 22.02
N TYR A 178 -9.91 4.93 21.02
CA TYR A 178 -11.23 4.33 20.78
C TYR A 178 -11.79 3.61 22.04
N ASN A 179 -10.91 3.09 22.90
CA ASN A 179 -11.23 2.37 24.14
C ASN A 179 -11.41 3.28 25.38
N THR A 180 -11.54 4.60 25.22
CA THR A 180 -11.72 5.50 26.37
C THR A 180 -13.17 5.54 26.88
N PRO A 181 -13.41 5.75 28.19
CA PRO A 181 -14.76 5.88 28.74
C PRO A 181 -15.59 6.99 28.07
N GLY A 182 -14.94 8.11 27.72
CA GLY A 182 -15.55 9.21 26.99
C GLY A 182 -16.00 8.85 25.57
N MET A 183 -15.20 8.06 24.84
CA MET A 183 -15.56 7.55 23.51
C MET A 183 -16.77 6.62 23.59
N LEU A 184 -16.74 5.65 24.52
CA LEU A 184 -17.85 4.72 24.74
C LEU A 184 -19.14 5.48 25.06
N THR A 185 -19.08 6.42 26.02
CA THR A 185 -20.24 7.22 26.45
C THR A 185 -20.81 8.04 25.29
N ALA A 186 -19.96 8.74 24.53
CA ALA A 186 -20.40 9.57 23.41
C ALA A 186 -21.11 8.76 22.30
N ASN A 187 -20.56 7.60 21.94
CA ASN A 187 -21.20 6.73 20.93
C ASN A 187 -22.51 6.13 21.44
N VAL A 188 -22.55 5.67 22.70
CA VAL A 188 -23.79 5.19 23.34
C VAL A 188 -24.88 6.26 23.34
N ASP A 189 -24.54 7.48 23.76
CA ASP A 189 -25.49 8.60 23.87
C ASP A 189 -26.04 8.97 22.47
N ALA A 190 -25.17 9.04 21.46
CA ALA A 190 -25.55 9.32 20.08
C ALA A 190 -26.41 8.21 19.44
N ILE A 191 -26.11 6.93 19.72
CA ILE A 191 -26.88 5.80 19.21
C ILE A 191 -28.26 5.75 19.88
N VAL A 192 -28.34 5.90 21.20
CA VAL A 192 -29.62 5.95 21.93
C VAL A 192 -30.51 7.08 21.41
N ALA A 193 -29.94 8.25 21.13
CA ALA A 193 -30.68 9.36 20.51
C ALA A 193 -31.23 9.02 19.11
N ALA A 194 -30.45 8.35 18.26
CA ALA A 194 -30.90 7.92 16.93
C ALA A 194 -31.99 6.83 16.99
N PHE A 195 -31.92 5.91 17.96
CA PHE A 195 -33.02 4.97 18.23
C PHE A 195 -34.29 5.72 18.67
N SER A 196 -34.17 6.70 19.58
CA SER A 196 -35.32 7.54 20.01
C SER A 196 -35.94 8.35 18.86
N GLU A 197 -35.15 8.75 17.86
CA GLU A 197 -35.66 9.40 16.64
C GLU A 197 -36.56 8.45 15.84
N LEU A 198 -36.14 7.19 15.63
CA LEU A 198 -36.94 6.18 14.95
C LEU A 198 -38.20 5.79 15.75
N GLU A 199 -38.12 5.71 17.08
CA GLU A 199 -39.30 5.48 17.93
C GLU A 199 -40.32 6.62 17.83
N ALA A 200 -39.85 7.88 17.76
CA ALA A 200 -40.71 9.04 17.53
C ALA A 200 -41.36 9.03 16.12
N GLN A 201 -40.76 8.33 15.15
CA GLN A 201 -41.34 8.06 13.82
C GLN A 201 -42.27 6.81 13.82
N GLY A 202 -42.44 6.13 14.95
CA GLY A 202 -43.31 4.96 15.09
C GLY A 202 -42.64 3.61 14.81
N VAL A 203 -41.31 3.57 14.67
CA VAL A 203 -40.53 2.34 14.47
C VAL A 203 -40.07 1.80 15.83
N PRO A 204 -40.52 0.61 16.27
CA PRO A 204 -40.17 0.10 17.60
C PRO A 204 -38.69 -0.28 17.67
N ALA A 205 -37.97 0.17 18.71
CA ALA A 205 -36.53 -0.08 18.87
C ALA A 205 -36.14 -1.57 18.81
N ALA A 206 -36.99 -2.47 19.30
CA ALA A 206 -36.77 -3.92 19.24
C ALA A 206 -36.74 -4.50 17.80
N GLY A 207 -37.27 -3.77 16.81
CA GLY A 207 -37.22 -4.14 15.39
C GLY A 207 -36.12 -3.41 14.60
N VAL A 208 -35.37 -2.50 15.23
CA VAL A 208 -34.32 -1.71 14.57
C VAL A 208 -32.99 -2.46 14.57
N ARG A 209 -32.26 -2.38 13.46
CA ARG A 209 -30.90 -2.94 13.33
C ARG A 209 -29.84 -1.83 13.42
N LEU A 210 -28.80 -2.09 14.20
CA LEU A 210 -27.70 -1.15 14.45
C LEU A 210 -26.53 -1.42 13.50
N VAL A 211 -26.37 -0.58 12.48
CA VAL A 211 -25.31 -0.69 11.47
C VAL A 211 -24.14 0.20 11.90
N LEU A 212 -23.05 -0.40 12.38
CA LEU A 212 -21.87 0.31 12.88
C LEU A 212 -20.90 0.53 11.71
N VAL A 213 -20.59 1.79 11.40
CA VAL A 213 -19.81 2.17 10.22
C VAL A 213 -18.43 2.69 10.59
N THR A 214 -17.43 2.27 9.83
CA THR A 214 -16.07 2.84 9.87
C THR A 214 -15.49 2.99 8.45
N HIS A 215 -14.40 3.74 8.31
CA HIS A 215 -13.74 3.88 7.01
C HIS A 215 -13.18 2.52 6.56
N SER A 216 -13.47 2.09 5.33
CA SER A 216 -12.85 0.89 4.75
C SER A 216 -11.34 1.10 4.58
N VAL A 217 -10.52 0.08 4.80
CA VAL A 217 -9.09 0.13 4.46
C VAL A 217 -8.73 -1.01 3.51
N PRO A 218 -7.63 -0.91 2.73
CA PRO A 218 -7.11 -2.06 2.00
C PRO A 218 -6.86 -3.24 2.95
N VAL A 219 -7.18 -4.47 2.54
CA VAL A 219 -7.01 -5.68 3.38
C VAL A 219 -5.56 -5.80 3.90
N ALA A 220 -4.58 -5.49 3.06
CA ALA A 220 -3.17 -5.51 3.44
C ALA A 220 -2.77 -4.40 4.44
N MET A 221 -3.60 -3.36 4.63
CA MET A 221 -3.45 -2.38 5.72
C MET A 221 -4.02 -2.90 7.04
N GLU A 222 -5.12 -3.66 6.98
CA GLU A 222 -5.67 -4.38 8.14
C GLU A 222 -4.67 -5.43 8.63
N GLU A 223 -4.13 -6.29 7.75
CA GLU A 223 -3.02 -7.20 8.06
C GLU A 223 -1.81 -6.43 8.63
N GLY A 224 -1.51 -5.26 8.06
CA GLY A 224 -0.45 -4.37 8.49
C GLY A 224 -0.63 -3.76 9.89
N SER A 225 -1.82 -3.85 10.47
CA SER A 225 -2.18 -3.22 11.74
C SER A 225 -1.89 -4.10 12.97
N SER A 226 -1.88 -5.44 12.85
CA SER A 226 -1.41 -6.33 13.94
C SER A 226 -0.36 -7.35 13.43
N PRO A 227 0.94 -7.02 13.55
CA PRO A 227 2.03 -7.94 13.23
C PRO A 227 2.04 -9.27 14.00
N GLY A 228 1.30 -9.40 15.12
CA GLY A 228 1.24 -10.64 15.91
C GLY A 228 0.38 -11.75 15.30
N ALA A 229 -0.62 -11.40 14.49
CA ALA A 229 -1.61 -12.36 13.98
C ALA A 229 -1.01 -13.48 13.10
N LEU A 230 0.08 -13.17 12.37
CA LEU A 230 0.77 -14.13 11.50
C LEU A 230 1.52 -15.25 12.25
N GLY A 231 1.71 -15.12 13.57
CA GLY A 231 2.32 -16.16 14.41
C GLY A 231 1.31 -17.11 15.07
N ALA A 232 0.11 -16.63 15.42
CA ALA A 232 -0.85 -17.37 16.25
C ALA A 232 -1.86 -18.19 15.45
N ALA A 233 -2.28 -17.73 14.26
CA ALA A 233 -3.36 -18.35 13.47
C ALA A 233 -3.02 -19.71 12.81
N ARG A 234 -1.93 -20.37 13.23
CA ARG A 234 -1.54 -21.74 12.80
C ARG A 234 -1.43 -22.75 13.94
N ALA A 235 -1.73 -22.36 15.19
CA ALA A 235 -1.96 -23.32 16.27
C ALA A 235 -3.43 -23.78 16.22
N GLY A 236 -3.65 -25.08 16.02
CA GLY A 236 -4.95 -25.61 15.60
C GLY A 236 -6.02 -25.68 16.69
N VAL A 237 -7.27 -25.86 16.24
CA VAL A 237 -8.41 -26.30 17.04
C VAL A 237 -8.27 -27.80 17.36
N PRO A 238 -8.43 -28.20 18.63
CA PRO A 238 -9.13 -29.45 18.94
C PRO A 238 -10.30 -29.22 19.89
N GLY A 239 -11.37 -30.00 19.72
CA GLY A 239 -12.57 -29.91 20.55
C GLY A 239 -12.41 -30.50 21.96
N LEU A 240 -13.31 -30.06 22.84
CA LEU A 240 -13.59 -30.55 24.19
C LEU A 240 -13.64 -32.09 24.28
N VAL A 241 -12.97 -32.71 25.27
CA VAL A 241 -13.55 -33.62 26.30
C VAL A 241 -12.61 -33.69 27.54
N GLU A 242 -13.16 -33.47 28.74
CA GLU A 242 -12.74 -33.89 30.11
C GLU A 242 -11.36 -33.53 30.75
N ALA A 243 -11.44 -33.30 32.06
CA ALA A 243 -10.37 -33.21 33.07
C ALA A 243 -10.44 -34.48 33.99
N PRO A 244 -9.63 -34.72 35.06
CA PRO A 244 -8.77 -33.78 35.80
C PRO A 244 -7.44 -34.33 36.42
N GLU A 245 -6.80 -33.50 37.27
CA GLU A 245 -5.81 -33.81 38.34
C GLU A 245 -4.40 -34.35 37.99
N GLY A 246 -3.35 -33.88 38.69
CA GLY A 246 -1.98 -34.44 38.56
C GLY A 246 -0.78 -33.60 39.03
N THR A 247 -0.68 -33.37 40.34
CA THR A 247 0.47 -32.87 41.14
C THR A 247 1.93 -32.88 40.60
N SER A 248 2.65 -31.79 40.92
CA SER A 248 4.06 -31.72 41.42
C SER A 248 5.26 -32.27 40.61
N GLY A 249 6.34 -31.48 40.56
CA GLY A 249 7.69 -31.98 40.26
C GLY A 249 8.67 -30.88 39.83
N ALA A 250 9.54 -30.45 40.74
CA ALA A 250 10.68 -29.59 40.38
C ALA A 250 11.88 -30.46 39.99
N ASP A 251 12.67 -30.01 39.01
CA ASP A 251 14.12 -30.00 39.21
C ASP A 251 14.80 -28.88 38.41
N SER A 252 16.04 -28.61 38.78
CA SER A 252 16.83 -27.44 38.47
C SER A 252 18.07 -27.80 37.65
N SER A 253 18.48 -26.92 36.75
CA SER A 253 19.91 -26.79 36.42
C SER A 253 20.21 -25.36 35.99
N GLN A 254 21.11 -24.71 36.73
CA GLN A 254 21.55 -23.35 36.44
C GLN A 254 22.65 -23.38 35.36
N GLY A 255 22.44 -22.70 34.25
CA GLY A 255 23.48 -22.35 33.29
C GLY A 255 23.69 -20.84 33.29
N HIS A 256 24.76 -20.35 33.93
CA HIS A 256 25.10 -18.93 33.90
C HIS A 256 25.43 -18.48 32.46
N CYS A 257 24.63 -17.56 31.91
CA CYS A 257 25.01 -16.81 30.72
C CYS A 257 25.39 -15.37 31.11
N LEU A 258 26.56 -14.96 30.63
CA LEU A 258 27.18 -13.66 30.89
C LEU A 258 26.35 -12.52 30.27
N GLN A 259 26.19 -11.43 31.03
CA GLN A 259 25.60 -10.19 30.53
C GLN A 259 26.51 -9.57 29.45
N ALA A 260 25.97 -9.37 28.25
CA ALA A 260 26.54 -8.49 27.25
C ALA A 260 25.63 -7.27 27.11
N SER A 261 26.15 -6.11 27.50
CA SER A 261 25.42 -4.83 27.47
C SER A 261 25.17 -4.36 26.03
N GLY A 262 23.92 -4.45 25.58
CA GLY A 262 23.43 -3.73 24.41
C GLY A 262 23.20 -2.24 24.72
N PRO A 263 22.85 -1.42 23.70
CA PRO A 263 22.45 -0.03 23.92
C PRO A 263 21.23 0.02 24.85
N GLU A 264 21.18 1.02 25.73
CA GLU A 264 20.15 1.14 26.78
C GLU A 264 18.73 1.05 26.20
N THR A 265 18.09 -0.10 26.39
CA THR A 265 16.66 -0.26 26.14
C THR A 265 15.93 0.50 27.22
N VAL A 266 15.32 1.63 26.85
CA VAL A 266 14.38 2.37 27.71
C VAL A 266 13.36 1.35 28.23
N PRO A 267 13.18 1.20 29.56
CA PRO A 267 12.24 0.23 30.09
C PRO A 267 10.82 0.56 29.59
N PRO A 268 9.98 -0.45 29.29
CA PRO A 268 8.61 -0.21 28.85
C PRO A 268 7.85 0.61 29.88
N GLU A 269 7.00 1.52 29.42
CA GLU A 269 6.18 2.37 30.29
C GLU A 269 5.31 1.48 31.18
N PRO A 270 5.22 1.74 32.50
CA PRO A 270 4.44 0.91 33.42
C PRO A 270 3.00 0.69 32.92
N GLY A 271 2.63 -0.57 32.71
CA GLY A 271 1.31 -0.95 32.19
C GLY A 271 1.21 -1.09 30.66
N VAL A 272 2.24 -0.76 29.89
CA VAL A 272 2.32 -1.07 28.44
C VAL A 272 2.95 -2.45 28.26
N ALA A 273 2.36 -3.28 27.39
CA ALA A 273 2.85 -4.63 27.12
C ALA A 273 4.29 -4.64 26.58
N ALA A 274 5.03 -5.70 26.90
CA ALA A 274 6.42 -5.87 26.47
C ALA A 274 6.56 -6.24 24.98
N ASP A 275 5.46 -6.62 24.31
CA ASP A 275 5.44 -6.81 22.86
C ASP A 275 5.01 -5.54 22.12
N LEU A 276 5.54 -5.41 20.91
CA LEU A 276 5.77 -4.13 20.25
C LEU A 276 4.85 -3.91 19.04
N SER A 277 3.59 -4.31 19.21
CA SER A 277 2.48 -4.12 18.26
C SER A 277 1.29 -3.41 18.93
N THR A 278 0.38 -2.80 18.15
CA THR A 278 -1.00 -2.74 18.66
C THR A 278 -1.44 -4.20 18.75
N GLU A 279 -1.72 -4.69 19.96
CA GLU A 279 -1.95 -6.11 20.27
C GLU A 279 -2.98 -6.76 19.33
N ILE A 280 -3.89 -5.91 18.83
CA ILE A 280 -5.01 -6.25 17.96
C ILE A 280 -5.04 -5.36 16.70
N SER A 281 -5.73 -5.85 15.67
CA SER A 281 -5.84 -5.21 14.35
C SER A 281 -6.84 -4.05 14.32
N TYR A 282 -7.00 -3.36 13.20
CA TYR A 282 -7.91 -2.23 13.05
C TYR A 282 -9.38 -2.70 13.10
N VAL A 283 -9.74 -3.83 12.49
CA VAL A 283 -11.08 -4.42 12.63
C VAL A 283 -11.34 -4.88 14.06
N GLU A 284 -10.40 -5.61 14.67
CA GLU A 284 -10.54 -6.11 16.04
C GLU A 284 -10.71 -4.96 17.05
N GLN A 285 -10.07 -3.79 16.86
CA GLN A 285 -10.31 -2.60 17.70
C GLN A 285 -11.77 -2.12 17.65
N HIS A 286 -12.43 -2.20 16.49
CA HIS A 286 -13.85 -1.86 16.37
C HIS A 286 -14.73 -2.91 17.03
N GLN A 287 -14.43 -4.20 16.82
CA GLN A 287 -15.15 -5.31 17.46
C GLN A 287 -15.07 -5.22 18.99
N ARG A 288 -13.90 -4.90 19.56
CA ARG A 288 -13.70 -4.66 20.99
C ARG A 288 -14.49 -3.47 21.54
N LEU A 289 -14.72 -2.42 20.76
CA LEU A 289 -15.65 -1.34 21.15
C LEU A 289 -17.11 -1.82 21.10
N ILE A 290 -17.49 -2.55 20.06
CA ILE A 290 -18.85 -3.08 19.86
C ILE A 290 -19.25 -4.02 21.01
N GLU A 291 -18.35 -4.90 21.46
CA GLU A 291 -18.54 -5.81 22.59
C GLU A 291 -19.01 -5.10 23.88
N VAL A 292 -18.56 -3.87 24.13
CA VAL A 292 -18.94 -3.09 25.34
C VAL A 292 -19.99 -2.02 25.07
N LEU A 293 -20.10 -1.54 23.83
CA LEU A 293 -21.07 -0.54 23.38
C LEU A 293 -22.47 -1.14 23.27
N VAL A 294 -22.63 -2.29 22.63
CA VAL A 294 -23.95 -2.88 22.37
C VAL A 294 -24.70 -3.23 23.66
N PRO A 295 -24.09 -3.86 24.69
CA PRO A 295 -24.77 -4.11 25.97
C PRO A 295 -25.23 -2.83 26.67
N GLU A 296 -24.45 -1.75 26.61
CA GLU A 296 -24.79 -0.48 27.24
C GLU A 296 -25.91 0.26 26.48
N VAL A 297 -25.93 0.22 25.14
CA VAL A 297 -27.07 0.68 24.32
C VAL A 297 -28.34 -0.11 24.67
N THR A 298 -28.24 -1.45 24.70
CA THR A 298 -29.35 -2.36 25.07
C THR A 298 -29.94 -1.99 26.44
N ARG A 299 -29.07 -1.81 27.44
CA ARG A 299 -29.45 -1.44 28.81
C ARG A 299 -30.13 -0.07 28.89
N ARG A 300 -29.71 0.90 28.08
CA ARG A 300 -30.30 2.25 28.09
C ARG A 300 -31.62 2.36 27.33
N LEU A 301 -31.79 1.58 26.27
CA LEU A 301 -33.06 1.45 25.55
C LEU A 301 -34.08 0.57 26.30
N GLY A 302 -33.64 -0.19 27.32
CA GLY A 302 -34.51 -1.08 28.08
C GLY A 302 -34.99 -2.30 27.27
N LEU A 303 -34.19 -2.74 26.29
CA LEU A 303 -34.51 -3.89 25.45
C LEU A 303 -34.19 -5.20 26.18
N ASP A 304 -35.07 -6.20 26.04
CA ASP A 304 -34.87 -7.54 26.63
C ASP A 304 -33.64 -8.26 26.06
N HIS A 305 -33.31 -7.98 24.79
CA HIS A 305 -32.22 -8.59 24.03
C HIS A 305 -31.43 -7.51 23.26
N PRO A 306 -30.13 -7.71 23.00
CA PRO A 306 -29.36 -6.79 22.17
C PRO A 306 -29.98 -6.62 20.77
N PRO A 307 -29.97 -5.40 20.19
CA PRO A 307 -30.35 -5.23 18.81
C PRO A 307 -29.40 -6.02 17.89
N HIS A 308 -29.94 -6.54 16.79
CA HIS A 308 -29.09 -7.05 15.71
C HIS A 308 -28.14 -5.93 15.26
N HIS A 309 -26.88 -6.28 15.05
CA HIS A 309 -25.85 -5.31 14.70
C HIS A 309 -24.78 -5.92 13.81
N ASP A 310 -24.15 -5.07 12.99
CA ASP A 310 -23.09 -5.46 12.06
C ASP A 310 -22.03 -4.34 12.00
N LEU A 311 -20.77 -4.71 11.80
CA LEU A 311 -19.71 -3.77 11.42
C LEU A 311 -19.61 -3.73 9.89
N VAL A 312 -19.78 -2.55 9.32
CA VAL A 312 -19.71 -2.31 7.87
C VAL A 312 -18.78 -1.13 7.57
N TYR A 313 -18.46 -0.94 6.30
CA TYR A 313 -17.46 0.03 5.87
C TYR A 313 -18.01 1.04 4.86
N CYS A 314 -17.32 2.18 4.72
CA CYS A 314 -17.62 3.21 3.73
C CYS A 314 -16.33 3.73 3.06
N SER A 315 -16.47 4.67 2.12
CA SER A 315 -15.37 5.51 1.62
C SER A 315 -14.20 4.76 0.92
N ARG A 316 -14.53 3.74 0.11
CA ARG A 316 -13.56 2.98 -0.68
C ARG A 316 -12.85 3.85 -1.73
N SER A 317 -11.69 4.41 -1.38
CA SER A 317 -10.93 5.42 -2.16
C SER A 317 -9.62 4.87 -2.77
N GLY A 318 -9.71 3.75 -3.47
CA GLY A 318 -8.56 3.06 -4.09
C GLY A 318 -8.79 2.58 -5.52
N PRO A 319 -7.73 2.12 -6.20
CA PRO A 319 -7.86 1.58 -7.56
C PRO A 319 -8.65 0.24 -7.51
N PRO A 320 -9.46 -0.09 -8.54
CA PRO A 320 -10.46 -1.17 -8.46
C PRO A 320 -9.91 -2.54 -8.06
N GLN A 321 -8.68 -2.86 -8.45
CA GLN A 321 -8.00 -4.13 -8.17
C GLN A 321 -7.51 -4.27 -6.72
N ALA A 322 -7.47 -3.20 -5.93
CA ALA A 322 -7.18 -3.31 -4.50
C ALA A 322 -8.37 -3.99 -3.80
N ARG A 323 -8.09 -4.99 -2.95
CA ARG A 323 -9.08 -5.53 -2.01
C ARG A 323 -9.20 -4.60 -0.81
N TRP A 324 -10.43 -4.23 -0.47
CA TRP A 324 -10.78 -3.37 0.66
C TRP A 324 -11.62 -4.16 1.67
N LEU A 325 -11.79 -3.64 2.88
CA LEU A 325 -12.71 -4.22 3.86
C LEU A 325 -14.16 -4.04 3.39
N GLU A 326 -14.93 -5.12 3.52
CA GLU A 326 -16.30 -5.29 3.05
C GLU A 326 -17.15 -5.87 4.21
N PRO A 327 -18.47 -5.65 4.25
CA PRO A 327 -19.31 -5.04 3.21
C PRO A 327 -19.30 -3.51 3.20
N ASP A 328 -19.65 -2.91 2.05
CA ASP A 328 -20.04 -1.50 1.98
C ASP A 328 -21.40 -1.27 2.68
N VAL A 329 -21.59 -0.09 3.24
CA VAL A 329 -22.84 0.30 3.90
C VAL A 329 -24.06 0.23 2.97
N ASN A 330 -23.94 0.60 1.70
CA ASN A 330 -25.05 0.53 0.75
C ASN A 330 -25.38 -0.91 0.36
N ASP A 331 -24.36 -1.71 0.05
CA ASP A 331 -24.52 -3.14 -0.26
C ASP A 331 -25.19 -3.90 0.91
N HIS A 332 -24.82 -3.54 2.15
CA HIS A 332 -25.43 -4.10 3.35
C HIS A 332 -26.90 -3.70 3.52
N LEU A 333 -27.25 -2.43 3.28
CA LEU A 333 -28.64 -1.98 3.33
C LEU A 333 -29.52 -2.68 2.27
N GLU A 334 -29.00 -2.87 1.05
CA GLU A 334 -29.71 -3.63 0.00
C GLU A 334 -29.87 -5.12 0.37
N ALA A 335 -28.85 -5.74 0.98
CA ALA A 335 -28.94 -7.11 1.47
C ALA A 335 -30.00 -7.25 2.59
N LEU A 336 -30.00 -6.34 3.56
CA LEU A 336 -30.97 -6.34 4.68
C LEU A 336 -32.41 -6.20 4.18
N ALA A 337 -32.67 -5.31 3.22
CA ALA A 337 -33.98 -5.16 2.60
C ALA A 337 -34.41 -6.43 1.82
N ALA A 338 -33.45 -7.20 1.29
CA ALA A 338 -33.68 -8.49 0.65
C ALA A 338 -33.78 -9.67 1.65
N GLY A 339 -33.76 -9.44 2.96
CA GLY A 339 -33.90 -10.50 3.98
C GLY A 339 -32.66 -11.38 4.13
N ARG A 340 -31.47 -10.83 3.88
CA ARG A 340 -30.18 -11.54 3.97
C ARG A 340 -29.04 -10.62 4.40
N LEU A 341 -27.89 -11.20 4.67
CA LEU A 341 -26.62 -10.48 4.79
C LEU A 341 -25.85 -10.58 3.47
N VAL A 342 -24.75 -9.82 3.35
CA VAL A 342 -23.95 -9.76 2.11
C VAL A 342 -23.27 -11.10 1.79
N ASP A 343 -22.98 -11.93 2.81
CA ASP A 343 -22.50 -13.31 2.65
C ASP A 343 -23.57 -14.31 2.17
N GLY A 344 -24.83 -13.86 2.05
CA GLY A 344 -25.99 -14.68 1.68
C GLY A 344 -26.74 -15.32 2.84
N SER A 345 -26.27 -15.18 4.08
CA SER A 345 -26.94 -15.71 5.28
C SER A 345 -28.33 -15.08 5.45
N PRO A 346 -29.41 -15.84 5.70
CA PRO A 346 -30.75 -15.30 5.83
C PRO A 346 -30.89 -14.48 7.12
N THR A 347 -31.63 -13.38 7.07
CA THR A 347 -31.87 -12.52 8.24
C THR A 347 -33.24 -11.84 8.15
N PRO A 348 -33.96 -11.59 9.25
CA PRO A 348 -35.21 -10.83 9.20
C PRO A 348 -34.97 -9.43 8.63
N VAL A 349 -35.85 -8.98 7.73
CA VAL A 349 -35.85 -7.57 7.28
C VAL A 349 -36.15 -6.68 8.50
N PRO A 350 -35.28 -5.73 8.85
CA PRO A 350 -35.48 -4.89 10.03
C PRO A 350 -36.59 -3.86 9.79
N ALA A 351 -37.24 -3.42 10.88
CA ALA A 351 -38.26 -2.37 10.83
C ALA A 351 -37.66 -0.96 10.58
N GLY A 352 -36.35 -0.81 10.76
CA GLY A 352 -35.57 0.40 10.49
C GLY A 352 -34.09 0.16 10.81
N VAL A 353 -33.23 1.12 10.46
CA VAL A 353 -31.79 1.08 10.71
C VAL A 353 -31.30 2.33 11.42
N VAL A 354 -30.50 2.13 12.48
CA VAL A 354 -29.65 3.17 13.05
C VAL A 354 -28.24 2.98 12.52
N VAL A 355 -27.73 3.97 11.79
CA VAL A 355 -26.39 3.97 11.21
C VAL A 355 -25.45 4.78 12.10
N ALA A 356 -24.43 4.13 12.66
CA ALA A 356 -23.57 4.70 13.69
C ALA A 356 -22.11 4.84 13.21
N PRO A 357 -21.60 6.05 12.93
CA PRO A 357 -20.24 6.29 12.40
C PRO A 357 -19.14 6.13 13.47
N VAL A 358 -19.09 4.98 14.16
CA VAL A 358 -18.20 4.70 15.30
C VAL A 358 -16.70 4.77 14.97
N GLY A 359 -16.34 4.67 13.68
CA GLY A 359 -14.98 4.89 13.20
C GLY A 359 -14.47 6.33 13.32
N PHE A 360 -15.36 7.30 13.54
CA PHE A 360 -15.09 8.71 13.30
C PHE A 360 -15.43 9.60 14.51
N VAL A 361 -14.53 10.54 14.81
CA VAL A 361 -14.72 11.49 15.93
C VAL A 361 -15.38 12.80 15.52
N ALA A 362 -15.50 13.08 14.23
CA ALA A 362 -16.04 14.33 13.71
C ALA A 362 -16.67 14.12 12.33
N ASP A 363 -17.79 14.78 12.07
CA ASP A 363 -18.41 14.82 10.74
C ASP A 363 -17.47 15.54 9.75
N HIS A 364 -17.27 14.91 8.60
CA HIS A 364 -16.44 15.36 7.47
C HIS A 364 -17.05 14.80 6.19
N MET A 365 -16.51 15.14 5.02
CA MET A 365 -17.18 14.84 3.75
C MET A 365 -17.51 13.36 3.53
N GLU A 366 -16.62 12.43 3.87
CA GLU A 366 -16.87 11.00 3.75
C GLU A 366 -18.05 10.54 4.66
N VAL A 367 -18.13 11.00 5.91
CA VAL A 367 -19.29 10.70 6.77
C VAL A 367 -20.59 11.34 6.27
N VAL A 368 -20.56 12.61 5.87
CA VAL A 368 -21.79 13.35 5.51
C VAL A 368 -22.29 12.96 4.12
N TYR A 369 -21.39 12.71 3.17
CA TYR A 369 -21.78 12.26 1.83
C TYR A 369 -22.21 10.80 1.85
N ASP A 370 -21.35 9.88 2.31
CA ASP A 370 -21.64 8.44 2.25
C ASP A 370 -22.86 8.07 3.13
N LEU A 371 -23.07 8.74 4.28
CA LEU A 371 -24.14 8.39 5.23
C LEU A 371 -25.37 9.31 5.14
N ASP A 372 -25.21 10.64 5.24
CA ASP A 372 -26.36 11.57 5.19
C ASP A 372 -26.90 11.80 3.77
N THR A 373 -26.18 11.37 2.72
CA THR A 373 -26.64 11.38 1.32
C THR A 373 -26.84 9.95 0.80
N GLU A 374 -25.77 9.20 0.47
CA GLU A 374 -25.89 7.94 -0.30
C GLU A 374 -26.62 6.83 0.46
N ALA A 375 -26.19 6.48 1.68
CA ALA A 375 -26.83 5.43 2.47
C ALA A 375 -28.28 5.80 2.85
N LYS A 376 -28.55 7.08 3.08
CA LYS A 376 -29.89 7.60 3.37
C LYS A 376 -30.84 7.52 2.16
N ASP A 377 -30.36 7.88 0.97
CA ASP A 377 -31.11 7.75 -0.28
C ASP A 377 -31.33 6.27 -0.65
N THR A 378 -30.33 5.41 -0.41
CA THR A 378 -30.48 3.95 -0.53
C THR A 378 -31.55 3.41 0.42
N ALA A 379 -31.52 3.77 1.70
CA ALA A 379 -32.54 3.35 2.66
C ALA A 379 -33.94 3.86 2.28
N ALA A 380 -34.06 5.12 1.83
CA ALA A 380 -35.32 5.70 1.35
C ALA A 380 -35.88 4.95 0.12
N ARG A 381 -35.02 4.61 -0.85
CA ARG A 381 -35.35 3.80 -2.04
C ARG A 381 -35.83 2.39 -1.67
N LEU A 382 -35.28 1.81 -0.60
CA LEU A 382 -35.65 0.49 -0.08
C LEU A 382 -36.89 0.52 0.83
N GLY A 383 -37.43 1.71 1.15
CA GLY A 383 -38.55 1.87 2.09
C GLY A 383 -38.17 1.59 3.55
N LEU A 384 -36.89 1.68 3.89
CA LEU A 384 -36.31 1.34 5.19
C LEU A 384 -36.11 2.61 6.03
N PRO A 385 -36.82 2.78 7.16
CA PRO A 385 -36.62 3.92 8.06
C PRO A 385 -35.18 4.03 8.53
N TYR A 386 -34.63 5.25 8.51
CA TYR A 386 -33.20 5.52 8.67
C TYR A 386 -32.97 6.67 9.65
N ALA A 387 -32.09 6.46 10.63
CA ALA A 387 -31.52 7.53 11.45
C ALA A 387 -29.99 7.36 11.56
N ARG A 388 -29.24 8.46 11.51
CA ARG A 388 -27.79 8.46 11.71
C ARG A 388 -27.45 8.93 13.12
N ALA A 389 -26.62 8.18 13.83
CA ALA A 389 -26.04 8.67 15.09
C ALA A 389 -24.98 9.75 14.82
N ALA A 390 -24.92 10.75 15.70
CA ALA A 390 -23.87 11.77 15.65
C ALA A 390 -22.47 11.16 15.89
N THR A 391 -21.43 11.75 15.32
CA THR A 391 -20.04 11.47 15.71
C THR A 391 -19.74 12.04 17.11
N ALA A 392 -18.68 11.56 17.77
CA ALA A 392 -18.35 11.95 19.16
C ALA A 392 -18.14 13.47 19.34
N GLY A 393 -17.62 14.16 18.32
CA GLY A 393 -17.56 15.62 18.19
C GLY A 393 -17.00 16.34 19.42
N SER A 394 -17.82 17.23 19.98
CA SER A 394 -17.53 17.99 21.19
C SER A 394 -18.21 17.42 22.45
N HIS A 395 -18.61 16.15 22.44
CA HIS A 395 -19.35 15.53 23.55
C HIS A 395 -18.56 15.65 24.88
N PRO A 396 -19.15 16.15 25.98
CA PRO A 396 -18.39 16.48 27.20
C PRO A 396 -17.59 15.31 27.78
N ALA A 397 -18.14 14.09 27.75
CA ALA A 397 -17.44 12.90 28.21
C ALA A 397 -16.24 12.56 27.31
N PHE A 398 -16.37 12.72 26.00
CA PHE A 398 -15.28 12.49 25.04
C PHE A 398 -14.15 13.53 25.21
N ILE A 399 -14.49 14.81 25.30
CA ILE A 399 -13.54 15.90 25.58
C ILE A 399 -12.81 15.70 26.92
N THR A 400 -13.51 15.20 27.94
CA THR A 400 -12.93 14.82 29.24
C THR A 400 -11.84 13.75 29.05
N SER A 401 -12.12 12.69 28.29
CA SER A 401 -11.12 11.65 27.98
C SER A 401 -9.98 12.13 27.09
N LEU A 402 -10.19 13.08 26.17
CA LEU A 402 -9.10 13.70 25.42
C LEU A 402 -8.14 14.47 26.35
N ALA A 403 -8.68 15.21 27.32
CA ALA A 403 -7.87 15.87 28.35
C ALA A 403 -7.18 14.84 29.28
N ASP A 404 -7.83 13.74 29.63
CA ASP A 404 -7.24 12.65 30.41
C ASP A 404 -6.01 12.06 29.70
N LEU A 405 -6.07 11.79 28.39
CA LEU A 405 -4.95 11.23 27.62
C LEU A 405 -3.73 12.16 27.54
N LEU A 406 -3.96 13.47 27.45
CA LEU A 406 -2.88 14.46 27.44
C LEU A 406 -2.18 14.51 28.79
N LEU A 407 -2.95 14.42 29.88
CA LEU A 407 -2.44 14.38 31.25
C LEU A 407 -1.77 13.04 31.59
N GLU A 408 -2.31 11.92 31.11
CA GLU A 408 -1.72 10.58 31.14
C GLU A 408 -0.32 10.61 30.53
N ARG A 409 -0.17 11.17 29.32
CA ARG A 409 1.13 11.29 28.65
C ARG A 409 2.08 12.26 29.36
N ALA A 410 1.57 13.37 29.91
CA ALA A 410 2.38 14.32 30.68
C ALA A 410 2.91 13.72 32.00
N ALA A 411 2.08 12.97 32.72
CA ALA A 411 2.48 12.25 33.94
C ALA A 411 3.59 11.23 33.65
N VAL A 412 3.44 10.41 32.61
CA VAL A 412 4.50 9.49 32.15
C VAL A 412 5.78 10.26 31.80
N ALA A 413 5.69 11.39 31.10
CA ALA A 413 6.85 12.22 30.75
C ALA A 413 7.54 12.89 31.95
N ARG A 414 6.89 12.95 33.13
CA ARG A 414 7.49 13.34 34.43
C ARG A 414 8.04 12.15 35.22
N GLY A 415 7.92 10.92 34.72
CA GLY A 415 8.32 9.69 35.41
C GLY A 415 7.31 9.20 36.44
N GLU A 416 6.06 9.65 36.39
CA GLU A 416 4.98 9.16 37.25
C GLU A 416 4.47 7.79 36.75
N THR A 417 4.13 6.89 37.69
CA THR A 417 3.45 5.64 37.35
C THR A 417 1.99 5.93 37.04
N VAL A 418 1.55 5.59 35.84
CA VAL A 418 0.16 5.77 35.39
C VAL A 418 -0.45 4.43 35.02
N THR A 419 -1.75 4.26 35.27
CA THR A 419 -2.53 3.11 34.81
C THR A 419 -3.59 3.63 33.83
N PRO A 420 -3.38 3.47 32.51
CA PRO A 420 -4.29 4.00 31.50
C PRO A 420 -5.69 3.39 31.59
N ALA A 421 -6.72 4.24 31.45
CA ALA A 421 -8.10 3.78 31.39
C ALA A 421 -8.43 3.15 30.03
N SER A 422 -9.01 1.95 30.06
CA SER A 422 -9.54 1.22 28.89
C SER A 422 -10.89 0.60 29.25
N THR A 423 -11.90 0.75 28.39
CA THR A 423 -13.22 0.13 28.54
C THR A 423 -13.29 -1.28 27.97
N THR A 424 -12.44 -1.60 26.98
CA THR A 424 -12.52 -2.84 26.19
C THR A 424 -11.66 -3.98 26.71
N GLY A 425 -10.91 -3.76 27.80
CA GLY A 425 -9.94 -4.72 28.33
C GLY A 425 -8.68 -4.90 27.47
N THR A 426 -8.55 -4.19 26.33
CA THR A 426 -7.38 -4.24 25.44
C THR A 426 -6.55 -2.95 25.52
N GLY A 427 -5.24 -3.07 25.32
CA GLY A 427 -4.28 -2.00 25.56
C GLY A 427 -3.94 -1.82 27.05
N PRO A 428 -3.16 -0.78 27.42
CA PRO A 428 -2.87 0.43 26.64
C PRO A 428 -1.99 0.23 25.41
N PHE A 429 -2.25 1.07 24.41
CA PHE A 429 -1.48 1.12 23.17
C PHE A 429 -0.26 2.04 23.28
N HIS A 430 0.73 1.77 22.44
CA HIS A 430 2.00 2.49 22.38
C HIS A 430 1.85 4.02 22.28
N THR A 431 2.36 4.72 23.28
CA THR A 431 2.73 6.15 23.25
C THR A 431 4.01 6.34 22.42
N VAL A 432 5.04 5.52 22.68
CA VAL A 432 6.28 5.40 21.90
C VAL A 432 6.16 4.22 20.93
N CYS A 433 5.80 4.48 19.68
CA CYS A 433 5.50 3.42 18.72
C CYS A 433 6.75 2.74 18.11
N PRO A 434 6.83 1.40 18.12
CA PRO A 434 7.89 0.61 17.49
C PRO A 434 8.05 0.81 15.97
N GLN A 435 9.22 0.47 15.42
CA GLN A 435 9.52 0.62 13.98
C GLN A 435 8.64 -0.24 13.05
N GLY A 436 8.14 -1.38 13.54
CA GLY A 436 7.18 -2.25 12.83
C GLY A 436 5.74 -1.75 12.85
N CYS A 437 5.40 -0.85 13.78
CA CYS A 437 4.05 -0.39 14.06
C CYS A 437 3.76 0.94 13.33
N CYS A 438 2.63 1.14 12.63
CA CYS A 438 1.80 0.16 11.91
C CYS A 438 2.24 0.22 10.44
N ARG A 439 3.04 -0.73 9.97
CA ARG A 439 3.67 -0.62 8.65
C ARG A 439 2.68 -0.73 7.49
N PRO A 440 2.84 0.05 6.40
CA PRO A 440 2.13 -0.22 5.15
C PRO A 440 2.61 -1.56 4.58
N ALA A 441 1.70 -2.34 3.98
CA ALA A 441 1.90 -3.72 3.52
C ALA A 441 3.25 -3.97 2.81
N ALA A 442 3.58 -3.11 1.83
CA ALA A 442 4.82 -3.22 1.03
C ALA A 442 6.12 -3.17 1.86
N SER A 443 6.09 -2.64 3.07
CA SER A 443 7.27 -2.47 3.94
C SER A 443 7.43 -3.56 5.00
N GLN A 444 6.48 -4.49 5.14
CA GLN A 444 6.65 -5.64 6.04
C GLN A 444 7.63 -6.68 5.46
N ALA A 445 7.73 -6.80 4.13
CA ALA A 445 8.68 -7.69 3.46
C ALA A 445 10.16 -7.27 3.61
N ALA A 446 10.45 -6.02 4.03
CA ALA A 446 11.77 -5.40 3.84
C ALA A 446 12.67 -5.29 5.08
N HIS A 447 12.21 -5.59 6.31
CA HIS A 447 13.10 -5.64 7.49
C HIS A 447 12.84 -6.86 8.37
N GLN A 448 13.72 -7.85 8.27
CA GLN A 448 14.25 -8.54 9.46
C GLN A 448 15.74 -8.19 9.56
N PRO A 449 16.21 -7.52 10.63
CA PRO A 449 17.62 -7.22 10.79
C PRO A 449 18.37 -8.48 11.26
N SER A 450 19.42 -8.88 10.53
CA SER A 450 20.30 -9.96 10.97
C SER A 450 21.12 -9.53 12.20
N SER A 451 21.06 -10.32 13.27
CA SER A 451 21.74 -10.03 14.53
C SER A 451 23.24 -10.34 14.46
N ALA A 452 24.02 -9.36 14.02
CA ALA A 452 25.48 -9.44 14.09
C ALA A 452 26.00 -9.28 15.53
N ARG A 453 26.84 -10.21 16.00
CA ARG A 453 27.52 -10.12 17.30
C ARG A 453 28.72 -9.15 17.26
N PRO A 454 29.01 -8.41 18.34
CA PRO A 454 30.15 -7.49 18.38
C PRO A 454 31.48 -8.17 18.76
N GLY A 455 32.53 -7.85 17.99
CA GLY A 455 33.92 -7.80 18.47
C GLY A 455 34.85 -8.98 18.16
N GLN A 456 35.82 -8.76 17.28
CA GLN A 456 37.24 -8.69 17.66
C GLN A 456 38.07 -7.88 16.64
N PRO A 457 39.21 -7.27 17.02
CA PRO A 457 39.93 -6.30 16.20
C PRO A 457 41.07 -6.91 15.39
N HIS A 458 41.27 -6.46 14.16
CA HIS A 458 42.52 -6.66 13.41
C HIS A 458 43.01 -5.36 12.77
N HIS A 459 44.33 -5.18 12.84
CA HIS A 459 45.06 -3.95 12.49
C HIS A 459 45.17 -3.74 10.97
N PRO A 460 45.38 -2.49 10.50
CA PRO A 460 45.52 -2.17 9.09
C PRO A 460 46.85 -2.66 8.51
N ALA A 461 46.83 -3.11 7.25
CA ALA A 461 48.03 -3.34 6.44
C ALA A 461 47.95 -2.49 5.17
N GLU A 462 48.95 -1.64 4.97
CA GLU A 462 49.08 -0.75 3.81
C GLU A 462 49.54 -1.49 2.53
N PRO A 463 49.30 -0.92 1.33
CA PRO A 463 49.64 -1.57 0.06
C PRO A 463 51.01 -1.14 -0.52
N ALA A 464 51.84 -2.12 -0.92
CA ALA A 464 53.06 -1.96 -1.73
C ALA A 464 53.44 -3.33 -2.35
N ALA A 465 53.99 -3.48 -3.56
CA ALA A 465 54.34 -2.51 -4.61
C ALA A 465 54.38 -3.16 -6.02
N HIS A 466 54.37 -2.30 -7.05
CA HIS A 466 54.79 -2.55 -8.45
C HIS A 466 56.26 -3.05 -8.57
N PRO A 467 56.72 -3.60 -9.74
CA PRO A 467 57.32 -2.73 -10.79
C PRO A 467 57.34 -3.19 -12.28
N ARG A 468 57.12 -2.19 -13.17
CA ARG A 468 57.89 -1.87 -14.43
C ARG A 468 57.74 -2.79 -15.67
N ASN A 469 57.99 -2.36 -16.92
CA ASN A 469 58.37 -1.07 -17.56
C ASN A 469 57.93 -1.13 -19.05
N GLY A 470 57.86 -0.08 -19.89
CA GLY A 470 58.13 1.36 -19.75
C GLY A 470 58.29 2.02 -21.15
N GLY A 471 58.14 3.34 -21.30
CA GLY A 471 58.37 4.06 -22.57
C GLY A 471 57.82 5.50 -22.62
N LYS A 472 58.71 6.49 -22.85
CA LYS A 472 58.47 7.95 -23.05
C LYS A 472 59.04 8.36 -24.44
N PRO A 473 58.94 9.61 -24.99
CA PRO A 473 58.58 10.92 -24.38
C PRO A 473 57.62 11.84 -25.20
N MET A 474 57.51 13.11 -24.77
CA MET A 474 56.70 14.25 -25.26
C MET A 474 57.21 14.94 -26.55
N THR A 475 56.35 15.76 -27.21
CA THR A 475 56.40 17.26 -27.36
C THR A 475 55.20 17.79 -28.20
N GLU A 476 54.40 18.76 -27.73
CA GLU A 476 54.35 20.23 -28.01
C GLU A 476 53.35 20.73 -29.10
N HIS A 477 52.86 21.98 -28.91
CA HIS A 477 51.84 22.74 -29.67
C HIS A 477 52.46 23.63 -30.80
N PRO A 478 51.76 24.61 -31.43
CA PRO A 478 50.51 24.60 -32.24
C PRO A 478 50.65 25.37 -33.59
N ASN A 479 49.65 25.35 -34.51
CA ASN A 479 49.18 26.56 -35.24
C ASN A 479 48.01 26.36 -36.24
N GLN A 480 47.29 27.46 -36.53
CA GLN A 480 46.40 27.70 -37.70
C GLN A 480 47.26 28.29 -38.90
N PRO A 481 46.77 28.95 -39.99
CA PRO A 481 45.40 29.24 -40.48
C PRO A 481 45.16 29.22 -42.04
N SER A 482 43.91 29.56 -42.44
CA SER A 482 43.53 30.42 -43.60
C SER A 482 43.63 29.99 -45.10
N GLY A 483 42.67 30.53 -45.91
CA GLY A 483 42.71 30.69 -47.38
C GLY A 483 41.58 29.95 -48.14
N HIS A 484 40.51 30.57 -48.66
CA HIS A 484 40.37 31.44 -49.87
C HIS A 484 40.62 30.68 -51.22
N HIS A 485 39.86 30.78 -52.32
CA HIS A 485 38.80 31.70 -52.81
C HIS A 485 37.85 31.03 -53.87
N ALA A 486 36.65 31.62 -54.12
CA ALA A 486 35.85 31.79 -55.37
C ALA A 486 35.90 30.75 -56.54
N ALA A 487 34.86 30.45 -57.35
CA ALA A 487 33.40 30.73 -57.47
C ALA A 487 32.84 29.85 -58.64
N GLY A 488 31.57 29.78 -59.06
CA GLY A 488 30.26 30.36 -58.68
C GLY A 488 29.17 30.14 -59.78
N ALA A 489 27.91 30.55 -59.52
CA ALA A 489 26.69 30.45 -60.39
C ALA A 489 26.10 29.02 -60.60
N THR A 490 24.77 28.74 -60.61
CA THR A 490 23.53 29.54 -60.77
C THR A 490 22.31 29.00 -59.94
N HIS A 491 21.39 29.90 -59.54
CA HIS A 491 19.93 29.86 -59.18
C HIS A 491 19.11 28.56 -58.86
N PRO A 492 17.94 28.62 -58.15
CA PRO A 492 17.24 29.75 -57.47
C PRO A 492 16.67 29.52 -56.02
N HIS A 493 16.57 30.62 -55.25
CA HIS A 493 15.60 31.02 -54.18
C HIS A 493 14.91 30.03 -53.19
N ALA A 494 15.55 29.83 -52.03
CA ALA A 494 15.19 30.24 -50.63
C ALA A 494 13.72 30.67 -50.27
N PRO A 495 13.26 30.48 -49.00
CA PRO A 495 13.81 31.22 -47.84
C PRO A 495 14.22 30.37 -46.59
N ALA A 496 14.92 31.04 -45.68
CA ALA A 496 15.52 30.57 -44.42
C ALA A 496 14.72 31.17 -43.20
N PRO A 497 15.13 31.10 -41.90
CA PRO A 497 16.37 30.54 -41.34
C PRO A 497 16.25 29.67 -40.07
N GLU A 498 17.35 28.98 -39.74
CA GLU A 498 17.63 28.42 -38.42
C GLU A 498 18.10 29.50 -37.42
N GLY A 499 17.90 29.25 -36.13
CA GLY A 499 18.56 29.93 -35.01
C GLY A 499 19.06 28.88 -34.02
N THR A 500 20.29 29.04 -33.53
CA THR A 500 21.06 28.00 -32.82
C THR A 500 20.84 27.94 -31.30
N GLY A 501 20.98 26.75 -30.73
CA GLY A 501 21.06 26.48 -29.27
C GLY A 501 21.72 25.11 -29.01
N PRO A 502 22.63 24.97 -28.01
CA PRO A 502 23.58 23.85 -27.96
C PRO A 502 23.18 22.65 -27.10
N ASP A 503 23.79 21.51 -27.42
CA ASP A 503 23.99 20.26 -26.66
C ASP A 503 23.22 20.04 -25.35
N ALA A 504 22.26 19.12 -25.39
CA ALA A 504 21.88 18.28 -24.25
C ALA A 504 22.51 16.88 -24.42
N ALA A 505 23.12 16.36 -23.34
CA ALA A 505 23.90 15.13 -23.37
C ALA A 505 23.10 13.91 -23.85
N GLY A 506 23.73 13.07 -24.69
CA GLY A 506 23.06 11.97 -25.37
C GLY A 506 22.68 10.81 -24.44
N ILE A 507 21.39 10.52 -24.40
CA ILE A 507 20.88 9.17 -24.11
C ILE A 507 21.15 8.32 -25.37
N HIS A 508 21.55 7.05 -25.18
CA HIS A 508 22.16 6.19 -26.20
C HIS A 508 21.52 6.26 -27.61
N ARG A 509 22.29 6.72 -28.60
CA ARG A 509 21.99 6.53 -30.02
C ARG A 509 22.14 5.04 -30.37
N PHE A 510 21.03 4.33 -30.44
CA PHE A 510 20.95 3.13 -31.26
C PHE A 510 20.96 3.58 -32.73
N ASN A 511 22.06 3.33 -33.44
CA ASN A 511 22.11 3.55 -34.89
C ASN A 511 21.13 2.58 -35.58
N ASP A 512 20.42 3.05 -36.60
CA ASP A 512 19.58 2.23 -37.47
C ASP A 512 20.45 1.21 -38.23
N GLU A 513 20.68 0.03 -37.64
CA GLU A 513 21.22 -1.10 -38.39
C GLU A 513 20.15 -1.64 -39.35
N VAL A 514 20.50 -1.53 -40.63
CA VAL A 514 19.76 -1.92 -41.83
C VAL A 514 18.77 -3.07 -41.62
N ARG A 515 17.48 -2.79 -41.82
CA ARG A 515 16.38 -3.77 -41.90
C ARG A 515 16.77 -4.99 -42.75
N ARG A 516 17.12 -6.09 -42.10
CA ARG A 516 17.14 -7.44 -42.65
C ARG A 516 16.27 -8.33 -41.76
N PRO A 517 15.52 -9.30 -42.31
CA PRO A 517 14.87 -10.31 -41.48
C PRO A 517 15.95 -11.11 -40.76
N HIS A 518 16.08 -10.88 -39.45
CA HIS A 518 17.08 -11.53 -38.60
C HIS A 518 16.60 -12.93 -38.23
N HIS A 519 16.88 -13.90 -39.11
CA HIS A 519 16.75 -15.31 -38.78
C HIS A 519 17.86 -15.71 -37.81
N ASP A 520 17.49 -16.10 -36.60
CA ASP A 520 18.43 -16.63 -35.62
C ASP A 520 18.74 -18.09 -35.95
N PRO A 521 20.00 -18.54 -35.99
CA PRO A 521 20.32 -19.93 -36.31
C PRO A 521 19.80 -20.95 -35.30
N ARG A 522 19.31 -20.53 -34.12
CA ARG A 522 18.64 -21.40 -33.13
C ARG A 522 17.16 -21.66 -33.46
N ASP A 523 16.53 -20.82 -34.28
CA ASP A 523 15.10 -20.91 -34.58
C ASP A 523 14.83 -21.89 -35.74
N ALA A 524 13.71 -22.60 -35.69
CA ALA A 524 13.31 -23.55 -36.72
C ALA A 524 12.82 -22.85 -38.00
N THR A 525 13.27 -23.33 -39.16
CA THR A 525 12.96 -22.77 -40.49
C THR A 525 11.60 -23.19 -41.05
N ASP A 526 11.16 -24.40 -40.73
CA ASP A 526 10.06 -25.10 -41.42
C ASP A 526 8.86 -25.34 -40.49
N VAL A 527 8.36 -24.27 -39.87
CA VAL A 527 7.22 -24.32 -38.94
C VAL A 527 5.90 -24.19 -39.70
N ASP A 528 5.02 -25.19 -39.58
CA ASP A 528 3.65 -25.13 -40.12
C ASP A 528 2.76 -24.27 -39.21
N PHE A 529 2.56 -23.01 -39.60
CA PHE A 529 1.71 -22.06 -38.85
C PHE A 529 0.24 -22.46 -38.85
N ASP A 530 -0.24 -23.18 -39.87
CA ASP A 530 -1.62 -23.63 -39.92
C ASP A 530 -1.81 -24.83 -38.99
N ALA A 531 -0.83 -25.72 -38.86
CA ALA A 531 -0.85 -26.77 -37.85
C ALA A 531 -0.90 -26.19 -36.42
N VAL A 532 -0.07 -25.19 -36.10
CA VAL A 532 -0.04 -24.50 -34.79
C VAL A 532 -1.37 -23.78 -34.49
N ASN A 533 -1.99 -23.14 -35.49
CA ASN A 533 -3.27 -22.46 -35.31
C ASN A 533 -4.47 -23.42 -35.18
N ASN A 534 -4.37 -24.66 -35.68
CA ASN A 534 -5.43 -25.66 -35.63
C ASN A 534 -5.33 -26.60 -34.40
N GLN A 535 -4.34 -26.40 -33.53
CA GLN A 535 -4.16 -27.15 -32.28
C GLN A 535 -4.39 -26.24 -31.07
N LYS A 536 -4.69 -26.86 -29.91
CA LYS A 536 -4.76 -26.14 -28.64
C LYS A 536 -3.40 -26.22 -27.97
N HIS A 537 -2.74 -25.09 -27.83
CA HIS A 537 -1.47 -24.99 -27.12
C HIS A 537 -1.65 -24.14 -25.87
N TYR A 538 -1.18 -24.63 -24.73
CA TYR A 538 -1.24 -23.94 -23.46
C TYR A 538 0.16 -23.63 -22.93
N ALA A 539 0.26 -22.54 -22.19
CA ALA A 539 1.43 -22.20 -21.40
C ALA A 539 1.03 -21.94 -19.95
N LEU A 540 1.87 -22.35 -19.01
CA LEU A 540 1.76 -21.97 -17.61
C LEU A 540 3.04 -21.27 -17.18
N TYR A 541 2.89 -20.01 -16.75
CA TYR A 541 3.91 -19.28 -16.03
C TYR A 541 3.61 -19.40 -14.55
N THR A 542 4.57 -19.87 -13.74
CA THR A 542 4.46 -19.87 -12.28
C THR A 542 5.68 -19.23 -11.65
N VAL A 543 5.44 -18.32 -10.71
CA VAL A 543 6.46 -17.57 -9.98
C VAL A 543 6.41 -17.96 -8.51
N PHE A 544 7.58 -18.14 -7.92
CA PHE A 544 7.79 -18.55 -6.54
C PHE A 544 8.75 -17.62 -5.79
N ARG A 545 8.53 -17.50 -4.49
CA ARG A 545 9.45 -16.92 -3.51
C ARG A 545 10.10 -18.02 -2.69
N LEU A 546 11.37 -17.87 -2.35
CA LEU A 546 12.09 -18.74 -1.43
C LEU A 546 11.69 -18.39 0.02
N GLN A 547 10.99 -19.30 0.71
CA GLN A 547 10.53 -19.06 2.09
C GLN A 547 11.65 -19.10 3.13
N ARG A 548 12.73 -19.84 2.85
CA ARG A 548 13.86 -20.07 3.76
C ARG A 548 15.09 -20.49 2.96
N PRO A 549 16.31 -20.23 3.47
CA PRO A 549 17.56 -20.64 2.81
C PRO A 549 17.59 -22.13 2.42
N LEU A 550 18.19 -22.43 1.28
CA LEU A 550 18.43 -23.81 0.85
C LEU A 550 19.57 -24.44 1.69
N PRO A 551 19.60 -25.78 1.85
CA PRO A 551 20.64 -26.48 2.61
C PRO A 551 22.06 -26.03 2.25
N SER A 552 22.90 -25.72 3.24
CA SER A 552 24.28 -25.24 2.99
C SER A 552 25.15 -26.25 2.24
N LEU A 553 25.02 -27.55 2.56
CA LEU A 553 25.73 -28.65 1.89
C LEU A 553 25.34 -28.78 0.41
N GLU A 554 26.35 -28.73 -0.46
CA GLU A 554 26.21 -28.71 -1.92
C GLU A 554 25.52 -29.96 -2.48
N ASP A 555 25.91 -31.15 -2.03
CA ASP A 555 25.31 -32.41 -2.49
C ASP A 555 23.85 -32.57 -2.04
N VAL A 556 23.50 -32.04 -0.86
CA VAL A 556 22.11 -32.04 -0.37
C VAL A 556 21.25 -31.13 -1.22
N ARG A 557 21.74 -29.93 -1.57
CA ARG A 557 21.07 -29.01 -2.50
C ARG A 557 20.94 -29.60 -3.90
N ARG A 558 22.03 -30.15 -4.48
CA ARG A 558 22.01 -30.80 -5.80
C ARG A 558 20.99 -31.94 -5.85
N LYS A 559 20.98 -32.81 -4.84
CA LYS A 559 20.00 -33.90 -4.73
C LYS A 559 18.57 -33.38 -4.63
N LEU A 560 18.32 -32.43 -3.74
CA LEU A 560 17.00 -31.81 -3.55
C LEU A 560 16.45 -31.19 -4.85
N VAL A 561 17.29 -30.50 -5.61
CA VAL A 561 16.91 -29.91 -6.91
C VAL A 561 16.70 -30.99 -7.95
N GLY A 562 17.66 -31.91 -8.14
CA GLY A 562 17.59 -32.95 -9.16
C GLY A 562 16.43 -33.93 -8.98
N GLU A 563 16.09 -34.30 -7.74
CA GLU A 563 14.88 -35.08 -7.44
C GLU A 563 13.62 -34.27 -7.80
N SER A 564 13.61 -32.97 -7.55
CA SER A 564 12.45 -32.12 -7.80
C SER A 564 12.24 -31.83 -9.30
N THR A 565 13.31 -31.64 -10.07
CA THR A 565 13.24 -31.48 -11.53
C THR A 565 12.81 -32.78 -12.19
N TYR A 566 13.37 -33.92 -11.77
CA TYR A 566 12.95 -35.24 -12.25
C TYR A 566 11.45 -35.49 -12.00
N PHE A 567 10.93 -35.11 -10.83
CA PHE A 567 9.50 -35.20 -10.53
C PHE A 567 8.64 -34.34 -11.47
N VAL A 568 9.08 -33.13 -11.82
CA VAL A 568 8.40 -32.27 -12.80
C VAL A 568 8.46 -32.89 -14.20
N GLU A 569 9.61 -33.42 -14.62
CA GLU A 569 9.79 -34.11 -15.91
C GLU A 569 8.84 -35.31 -16.07
N GLN A 570 8.41 -35.97 -14.98
CA GLN A 570 7.41 -37.05 -15.02
C GLN A 570 5.96 -36.60 -15.33
N SER A 571 5.72 -35.29 -15.52
CA SER A 571 4.45 -34.77 -16.09
C SER A 571 4.46 -34.68 -17.62
N GLU A 572 5.63 -34.96 -18.24
CA GLU A 572 5.87 -34.91 -19.69
C GLU A 572 5.76 -33.53 -20.36
N VAL A 573 5.49 -32.46 -19.59
CA VAL A 573 5.40 -31.09 -20.13
C VAL A 573 6.74 -30.58 -20.65
N THR A 574 6.71 -29.70 -21.65
CA THR A 574 7.91 -29.00 -22.11
C THR A 574 8.24 -27.84 -21.17
N THR A 575 9.33 -27.95 -20.42
CA THR A 575 9.86 -26.82 -19.64
C THR A 575 10.63 -25.87 -20.56
N ARG A 576 10.06 -24.71 -20.88
CA ARG A 576 10.71 -23.69 -21.73
C ARG A 576 11.91 -23.06 -21.03
N GLY A 577 11.79 -22.78 -19.74
CA GLY A 577 12.90 -22.30 -18.93
C GLY A 577 12.58 -22.18 -17.45
N TRP A 578 13.66 -22.20 -16.65
CA TRP A 578 13.71 -21.69 -15.29
C TRP A 578 14.43 -20.33 -15.37
N TYR A 579 13.93 -19.34 -14.64
CA TYR A 579 14.42 -17.96 -14.71
C TYR A 579 14.64 -17.43 -13.30
N ASP A 580 15.83 -16.89 -13.08
CA ASP A 580 16.25 -16.21 -11.86
C ASP A 580 15.69 -14.78 -11.91
N VAL A 581 14.66 -14.52 -11.11
CA VAL A 581 13.99 -13.20 -11.01
C VAL A 581 14.41 -12.44 -9.74
N ALA A 582 15.23 -13.06 -8.89
CA ALA A 582 15.70 -12.48 -7.64
C ALA A 582 16.48 -11.18 -7.90
N GLY A 583 16.22 -10.15 -7.10
CA GLY A 583 16.89 -8.84 -7.20
C GLY A 583 16.37 -7.93 -8.33
N LEU A 584 15.66 -8.48 -9.33
CA LEU A 584 14.88 -7.70 -10.31
C LEU A 584 13.47 -7.40 -9.78
N ARG A 585 12.98 -8.25 -8.88
CA ARG A 585 11.75 -8.07 -8.12
C ARG A 585 11.98 -8.50 -6.67
N SER A 586 11.34 -7.83 -5.71
CA SER A 586 11.61 -8.01 -4.27
C SER A 586 10.72 -9.05 -3.56
N ASP A 587 9.72 -9.58 -4.25
CA ASP A 587 8.72 -10.52 -3.73
C ASP A 587 8.82 -11.93 -4.34
N ALA A 588 9.78 -12.18 -5.25
CA ALA A 588 9.93 -13.40 -6.02
C ALA A 588 11.41 -13.72 -6.33
N ASP A 589 11.73 -15.01 -6.42
CA ASP A 589 13.10 -15.51 -6.64
C ASP A 589 13.22 -16.44 -7.84
N LEU A 590 12.14 -17.12 -8.21
CA LEU A 590 12.10 -18.11 -9.29
C LEU A 590 10.86 -17.94 -10.16
N LEU A 591 11.03 -17.99 -11.48
CA LEU A 591 9.95 -18.19 -12.44
C LEU A 591 10.21 -19.47 -13.24
N ILE A 592 9.17 -20.27 -13.46
CA ILE A 592 9.21 -21.42 -14.37
C ILE A 592 8.11 -21.25 -15.41
N TRP A 593 8.44 -21.57 -16.66
CA TRP A 593 7.53 -21.53 -17.80
C TRP A 593 7.43 -22.91 -18.44
N TRP A 594 6.22 -23.49 -18.41
CA TRP A 594 5.87 -24.77 -19.01
C TRP A 594 4.94 -24.60 -20.22
N LEU A 595 5.03 -25.53 -21.17
CA LEU A 595 4.22 -25.63 -22.39
C LEU A 595 3.69 -27.07 -22.54
N ASP A 596 2.42 -27.21 -22.89
CA ASP A 596 1.78 -28.49 -23.26
C ASP A 596 0.48 -28.21 -24.04
N ASP A 597 -0.06 -29.21 -24.73
CA ASP A 597 -1.36 -29.14 -25.39
C ASP A 597 -2.51 -29.52 -24.44
N ASP A 598 -2.18 -30.17 -23.32
CA ASP A 598 -3.07 -30.54 -22.23
C ASP A 598 -2.84 -29.63 -21.00
N PRO A 599 -3.83 -28.80 -20.59
CA PRO A 599 -3.69 -27.96 -19.40
C PRO A 599 -3.66 -28.77 -18.10
N GLU A 600 -4.17 -30.00 -18.06
CA GLU A 600 -4.09 -30.85 -16.87
C GLU A 600 -2.64 -31.29 -16.60
N LYS A 601 -1.85 -31.55 -17.65
CA LYS A 601 -0.41 -31.82 -17.52
C LYS A 601 0.37 -30.62 -16.95
N LEU A 602 0.03 -29.40 -17.37
CA LEU A 602 0.62 -28.17 -16.82
C LEU A 602 0.29 -27.99 -15.32
N LEU A 603 -0.94 -28.30 -14.92
CA LEU A 603 -1.33 -28.30 -13.51
C LEU A 603 -0.59 -29.39 -12.72
N ASP A 604 -0.48 -30.61 -13.27
CA ASP A 604 0.27 -31.72 -12.67
C ASP A 604 1.75 -31.36 -12.48
N ALA A 605 2.42 -30.78 -13.48
CA ALA A 605 3.79 -30.28 -13.38
C ALA A 605 3.98 -29.33 -12.18
N ASN A 606 3.07 -28.36 -12.04
CA ASN A 606 3.05 -27.40 -10.93
C ASN A 606 2.80 -28.08 -9.58
N HIS A 607 1.85 -29.02 -9.51
CA HIS A 607 1.55 -29.78 -8.28
C HIS A 607 2.72 -30.67 -7.86
N ARG A 608 3.40 -31.33 -8.82
CA ARG A 608 4.61 -32.14 -8.56
C ARG A 608 5.75 -31.30 -8.04
N LEU A 609 6.00 -30.12 -8.62
CA LEU A 609 7.00 -29.20 -8.08
C LEU A 609 6.67 -28.81 -6.63
N ARG A 610 5.41 -28.46 -6.34
CA ARG A 610 4.99 -28.08 -4.98
C ARG A 610 5.04 -29.25 -3.98
N ALA A 611 4.82 -30.48 -4.43
CA ALA A 611 4.94 -31.69 -3.60
C ALA A 611 6.39 -32.18 -3.41
N SER A 612 7.32 -31.74 -4.27
CA SER A 612 8.72 -32.14 -4.27
C SER A 612 9.52 -31.68 -3.05
N ALA A 613 10.78 -32.13 -2.94
CA ALA A 613 11.69 -31.69 -1.89
C ALA A 613 11.98 -30.16 -1.97
N LEU A 614 12.12 -29.61 -3.18
CA LEU A 614 12.30 -28.18 -3.41
C LEU A 614 11.01 -27.39 -3.15
N GLY A 615 9.84 -27.95 -3.46
CA GLY A 615 8.54 -27.33 -3.20
C GLY A 615 8.34 -26.90 -1.75
N ARG A 616 8.98 -27.58 -0.79
CA ARG A 616 8.98 -27.23 0.65
C ARG A 616 9.78 -25.97 1.00
N TYR A 617 10.39 -25.32 0.01
CA TYR A 617 11.13 -24.06 0.14
C TYR A 617 10.49 -22.96 -0.74
N LEU A 618 9.52 -23.30 -1.59
CA LEU A 618 8.91 -22.40 -2.57
C LEU A 618 7.48 -22.04 -2.21
N GLU A 619 7.20 -20.74 -2.16
CA GLU A 619 5.84 -20.19 -2.00
C GLU A 619 5.36 -19.62 -3.33
N PRO A 620 4.21 -20.05 -3.86
CA PRO A 620 3.64 -19.45 -5.06
C PRO A 620 3.31 -17.97 -4.82
N VAL A 621 3.81 -17.09 -5.70
CA VAL A 621 3.60 -15.63 -5.67
C VAL A 621 2.58 -15.22 -6.72
N TRP A 622 2.71 -15.78 -7.92
CA TRP A 622 1.85 -15.48 -9.06
C TRP A 622 1.86 -16.65 -10.04
N SER A 623 0.74 -16.88 -10.71
CA SER A 623 0.65 -17.86 -11.79
C SER A 623 -0.37 -17.41 -12.82
N CYS A 624 -0.07 -17.60 -14.10
CA CYS A 624 -1.00 -17.34 -15.18
C CYS A 624 -0.93 -18.45 -16.23
N MET A 625 -2.08 -19.06 -16.53
CA MET A 625 -2.23 -19.94 -17.68
C MET A 625 -2.65 -19.10 -18.89
N GLY A 626 -2.08 -19.41 -20.05
CA GLY A 626 -2.42 -18.80 -21.33
C GLY A 626 -2.73 -19.87 -22.38
N LEU A 627 -3.75 -19.61 -23.20
CA LEU A 627 -4.15 -20.42 -24.35
C LEU A 627 -3.75 -19.72 -25.64
N HIS A 628 -3.12 -20.43 -26.58
CA HIS A 628 -2.97 -19.94 -27.95
C HIS A 628 -4.34 -19.78 -28.60
N THR A 629 -4.62 -18.58 -29.08
CA THR A 629 -5.80 -18.26 -29.89
C THR A 629 -5.31 -17.56 -31.15
N PRO A 630 -5.72 -17.99 -32.36
CA PRO A 630 -5.29 -17.35 -33.61
C PRO A 630 -5.52 -15.84 -33.60
N ALA A 631 -4.50 -15.07 -33.96
CA ALA A 631 -4.47 -13.63 -33.76
C ALA A 631 -5.50 -12.88 -34.64
N GLU A 632 -6.38 -12.10 -33.98
CA GLU A 632 -7.51 -11.32 -34.54
C GLU A 632 -7.17 -10.55 -35.83
N PHE A 633 -5.96 -9.98 -35.92
CA PHE A 633 -5.55 -9.08 -37.00
C PHE A 633 -4.58 -9.71 -38.02
N ASN A 634 -3.99 -10.86 -37.72
CA ASN A 634 -3.02 -11.53 -38.60
C ASN A 634 -2.81 -12.99 -38.18
N ALA A 635 -3.48 -13.94 -38.85
CA ALA A 635 -3.34 -15.38 -38.56
C ALA A 635 -1.90 -15.92 -38.68
N LYS A 636 -0.99 -15.24 -39.40
CA LYS A 636 0.44 -15.62 -39.48
C LYS A 636 1.28 -15.14 -38.29
N HIS A 637 0.68 -14.44 -37.33
CA HIS A 637 1.35 -14.03 -36.10
C HIS A 637 1.05 -15.05 -34.99
N ILE A 638 1.85 -16.11 -34.95
CA ILE A 638 1.80 -17.13 -33.89
C ILE A 638 2.75 -16.75 -32.73
N PRO A 639 2.46 -17.16 -31.48
CA PRO A 639 3.34 -16.95 -30.33
C PRO A 639 4.71 -17.60 -30.56
N ALA A 640 5.79 -16.88 -30.27
CA ALA A 640 7.15 -17.39 -30.45
C ALA A 640 7.39 -18.74 -29.74
N CYS A 641 6.78 -18.94 -28.56
CA CYS A 641 6.93 -20.17 -27.78
C CYS A 641 6.41 -21.44 -28.48
N PHE A 642 5.49 -21.31 -29.44
CA PHE A 642 4.98 -22.40 -30.27
C PHE A 642 5.49 -22.33 -31.72
N GLY A 643 5.93 -21.14 -32.17
CA GLY A 643 6.44 -20.89 -33.52
C GLY A 643 7.90 -21.31 -33.77
N GLY A 644 8.37 -22.38 -33.14
CA GLY A 644 9.71 -22.93 -33.35
C GLY A 644 10.88 -22.03 -32.91
N VAL A 645 10.62 -20.98 -32.12
CA VAL A 645 11.65 -20.06 -31.62
C VAL A 645 12.30 -20.65 -30.36
N ALA A 646 13.62 -20.79 -30.40
CA ALA A 646 14.38 -21.29 -29.26
C ALA A 646 14.28 -20.33 -28.05
N PRO A 647 14.22 -20.83 -26.80
CA PRO A 647 14.21 -19.97 -25.63
C PRO A 647 15.45 -19.05 -25.60
N ARG A 648 15.27 -17.79 -25.18
CA ARG A 648 16.38 -16.82 -25.07
C ARG A 648 16.87 -16.67 -23.63
N ASP A 649 18.00 -15.99 -23.47
CA ASP A 649 18.68 -15.86 -22.18
C ASP A 649 17.92 -14.98 -21.18
N TRP A 650 17.02 -14.11 -21.62
CA TRP A 650 16.16 -13.28 -20.77
C TRP A 650 14.69 -13.44 -21.13
N LEU A 651 13.84 -13.43 -20.10
CA LEU A 651 12.38 -13.33 -20.21
C LEU A 651 11.88 -12.11 -19.44
N MET A 652 10.91 -11.41 -20.02
CA MET A 652 10.01 -10.49 -19.34
C MET A 652 8.57 -10.94 -19.60
N VAL A 653 7.84 -11.34 -18.55
CA VAL A 653 6.41 -11.68 -18.65
C VAL A 653 5.56 -10.72 -17.82
N TYR A 654 4.39 -10.36 -18.35
CA TYR A 654 3.37 -9.59 -17.65
C TYR A 654 1.97 -9.94 -18.17
N PRO A 655 0.92 -9.81 -17.33
CA PRO A 655 -0.46 -9.91 -17.79
C PRO A 655 -0.93 -8.59 -18.40
N PHE A 656 -1.97 -8.67 -19.23
CA PHE A 656 -2.51 -7.52 -19.93
C PHE A 656 -4.04 -7.56 -20.03
N VAL A 657 -4.67 -6.40 -19.85
CA VAL A 657 -6.12 -6.20 -19.89
C VAL A 657 -6.41 -4.89 -20.62
N ARG A 658 -7.31 -4.93 -21.60
CA ARG A 658 -7.72 -3.78 -22.41
C ARG A 658 -8.72 -2.88 -21.65
N SER A 659 -8.86 -1.65 -22.12
CA SER A 659 -9.92 -0.76 -21.66
C SER A 659 -11.28 -1.15 -22.27
N TYR A 660 -12.40 -0.78 -21.63
CA TYR A 660 -13.73 -1.18 -22.09
C TYR A 660 -14.10 -0.55 -23.44
N ASP A 661 -13.69 0.69 -23.68
CA ASP A 661 -13.89 1.46 -24.91
C ASP A 661 -13.23 0.82 -26.14
N TRP A 662 -12.13 0.06 -25.96
CA TRP A 662 -11.48 -0.69 -27.05
C TRP A 662 -12.47 -1.57 -27.83
N TYR A 663 -13.37 -2.25 -27.12
CA TYR A 663 -14.34 -3.16 -27.70
C TYR A 663 -15.43 -2.42 -28.49
N LEU A 664 -15.66 -1.14 -28.19
CA LEU A 664 -16.62 -0.27 -28.86
C LEU A 664 -16.03 0.45 -30.09
N LEU A 665 -14.71 0.46 -30.26
CA LEU A 665 -14.06 1.03 -31.44
C LEU A 665 -14.45 0.29 -32.74
N PRO A 666 -14.55 0.98 -33.89
CA PRO A 666 -14.65 0.33 -35.19
C PRO A 666 -13.49 -0.63 -35.46
N ALA A 667 -13.75 -1.74 -36.14
CA ALA A 667 -12.75 -2.78 -36.39
C ALA A 667 -11.54 -2.29 -37.22
N GLU A 668 -11.78 -1.37 -38.17
CA GLU A 668 -10.72 -0.72 -38.95
C GLU A 668 -9.77 0.10 -38.07
N GLU A 669 -10.31 0.77 -37.05
CA GLU A 669 -9.54 1.61 -36.13
C GLU A 669 -8.69 0.76 -35.18
N ARG A 670 -9.27 -0.31 -34.62
CA ARG A 670 -8.49 -1.31 -33.85
C ARG A 670 -7.33 -1.87 -34.67
N SER A 671 -7.59 -2.21 -35.94
CA SER A 671 -6.57 -2.73 -36.86
C SER A 671 -5.47 -1.71 -37.15
N ARG A 672 -5.82 -0.43 -37.39
CA ARG A 672 -4.87 0.68 -37.56
C ARG A 672 -3.95 0.82 -36.35
N ILE A 673 -4.52 0.83 -35.15
CA ILE A 673 -3.80 0.98 -33.88
C ILE A 673 -2.86 -0.20 -33.64
N MET A 674 -3.34 -1.44 -33.79
CA MET A 674 -2.50 -2.64 -33.61
C MET A 674 -1.37 -2.74 -34.64
N ALA A 675 -1.64 -2.37 -35.90
CA ALA A 675 -0.61 -2.34 -36.94
C ALA A 675 0.47 -1.27 -36.64
N ALA A 676 0.10 -0.13 -36.05
CA ALA A 676 1.06 0.88 -35.60
C ALA A 676 1.87 0.42 -34.38
N HIS A 677 1.23 -0.24 -33.42
CA HIS A 677 1.88 -0.82 -32.24
C HIS A 677 2.92 -1.88 -32.62
N GLY A 678 2.56 -2.85 -33.47
CA GLY A 678 3.49 -3.87 -33.96
C GLY A 678 4.68 -3.33 -34.75
N ARG A 679 4.49 -2.22 -35.49
CA ARG A 679 5.58 -1.50 -36.18
C ARG A 679 6.52 -0.77 -35.23
N ASN A 680 6.04 -0.26 -34.09
CA ASN A 680 6.89 0.45 -33.12
C ASN A 680 7.63 -0.50 -32.17
N GLY A 681 7.05 -1.66 -31.83
CA GLY A 681 7.73 -2.72 -31.10
C GLY A 681 8.62 -3.59 -32.00
N PHE A 682 8.11 -4.74 -32.41
CA PHE A 682 8.87 -5.82 -33.06
C PHE A 682 9.59 -5.43 -34.37
N SER A 683 9.15 -4.41 -35.10
CA SER A 683 9.89 -3.97 -36.31
C SER A 683 11.13 -3.12 -36.00
N ARG A 684 11.28 -2.60 -34.77
CA ARG A 684 12.50 -1.95 -34.26
C ARG A 684 13.37 -2.91 -33.44
N TYR A 685 12.74 -3.93 -32.86
CA TYR A 685 13.36 -4.96 -32.01
C TYR A 685 13.08 -6.37 -32.57
N PRO A 686 13.58 -6.73 -33.79
CA PRO A 686 13.26 -8.00 -34.46
C PRO A 686 13.91 -9.23 -33.81
N ASP A 687 14.91 -9.00 -32.97
CA ASP A 687 15.58 -9.95 -32.09
C ASP A 687 14.72 -10.32 -30.87
N VAL A 688 13.83 -9.43 -30.41
CA VAL A 688 12.91 -9.72 -29.30
C VAL A 688 11.73 -10.56 -29.78
N LYS A 689 11.50 -11.68 -29.11
CA LYS A 689 10.53 -12.71 -29.49
C LYS A 689 9.33 -12.67 -28.55
N GLY A 690 8.17 -12.28 -29.09
CA GLY A 690 6.93 -12.15 -28.32
C GLY A 690 6.05 -13.40 -28.38
N SER A 691 5.48 -13.77 -27.23
CA SER A 691 4.46 -14.79 -27.08
C SER A 691 3.25 -14.16 -26.38
N THR A 692 2.17 -13.92 -27.11
CA THR A 692 0.91 -13.35 -26.56
C THR A 692 -0.14 -14.45 -26.54
N LEU A 693 -0.70 -14.74 -25.37
CA LEU A 693 -1.66 -15.83 -25.15
C LEU A 693 -2.90 -15.31 -24.44
N ALA A 694 -4.07 -15.87 -24.74
CA ALA A 694 -5.32 -15.49 -24.10
C ALA A 694 -5.38 -16.09 -22.68
N ALA A 695 -5.64 -15.25 -21.67
CA ALA A 695 -5.77 -15.64 -20.26
C ALA A 695 -7.23 -15.56 -19.75
N PHE A 696 -8.13 -15.10 -20.62
CA PHE A 696 -9.54 -14.80 -20.30
C PHE A 696 -10.29 -16.01 -19.72
N GLY A 697 -10.95 -15.81 -18.58
CA GLY A 697 -11.73 -16.85 -17.90
C GLY A 697 -10.90 -17.89 -17.13
N MET A 698 -9.57 -17.89 -17.30
CA MET A 698 -8.63 -18.71 -16.51
C MET A 698 -7.98 -17.90 -15.37
N SER A 699 -8.06 -16.56 -15.43
CA SER A 699 -7.51 -15.62 -14.46
C SER A 699 -8.24 -14.27 -14.55
N ASP A 700 -7.86 -13.30 -13.70
CA ASP A 700 -8.34 -11.91 -13.75
C ASP A 700 -7.83 -11.12 -14.99
N TYR A 701 -7.07 -11.76 -15.88
CA TYR A 701 -6.40 -11.14 -17.03
C TYR A 701 -7.02 -11.58 -18.36
N GLU A 702 -6.97 -10.72 -19.37
CA GLU A 702 -7.42 -11.05 -20.73
C GLU A 702 -6.31 -11.76 -21.52
N TRP A 703 -5.07 -11.35 -21.30
CA TRP A 703 -3.88 -11.84 -22.00
C TRP A 703 -2.70 -12.00 -21.04
N VAL A 704 -1.75 -12.86 -21.41
CA VAL A 704 -0.40 -12.91 -20.84
C VAL A 704 0.61 -12.78 -21.97
N LEU A 705 1.63 -11.94 -21.77
CA LEU A 705 2.65 -11.64 -22.77
C LEU A 705 4.03 -11.99 -22.21
N GLY A 706 4.70 -12.97 -22.81
CA GLY A 706 6.11 -13.28 -22.56
C GLY A 706 6.99 -12.77 -23.70
N PHE A 707 7.96 -11.91 -23.38
CA PHE A 707 8.96 -11.39 -24.31
C PHE A 707 10.33 -11.97 -23.99
N GLU A 708 11.00 -12.56 -24.98
CA GLU A 708 12.30 -13.20 -24.85
C GLU A 708 13.37 -12.51 -25.71
N ALA A 709 14.56 -12.30 -25.16
CA ALA A 709 15.72 -11.74 -25.87
C ALA A 709 17.04 -12.22 -25.24
N ASP A 710 18.17 -12.05 -25.92
CA ASP A 710 19.48 -12.47 -25.36
C ASP A 710 20.08 -11.44 -24.38
N SER A 711 19.52 -10.23 -24.30
CA SER A 711 19.92 -9.23 -23.30
C SER A 711 18.76 -8.36 -22.82
N LEU A 712 18.86 -7.93 -21.55
CA LEU A 712 17.81 -7.21 -20.83
C LEU A 712 17.47 -5.84 -21.44
N ASP A 713 18.43 -5.14 -22.03
CA ASP A 713 18.24 -3.84 -22.67
C ASP A 713 17.32 -3.91 -23.90
N ARG A 714 17.25 -5.07 -24.56
CA ARG A 714 16.34 -5.29 -25.69
C ARG A 714 14.89 -5.43 -25.23
N LEU A 715 14.68 -6.09 -24.08
CA LEU A 715 13.36 -6.21 -23.43
C LEU A 715 12.89 -4.87 -22.86
N GLU A 716 13.77 -4.13 -22.18
CA GLU A 716 13.47 -2.77 -21.72
C GLU A 716 13.12 -1.87 -22.92
N GLY A 717 13.98 -1.85 -23.93
CA GLY A 717 13.85 -0.96 -25.07
C GLY A 717 12.56 -1.17 -25.88
N VAL A 718 12.13 -2.43 -26.08
CA VAL A 718 10.87 -2.69 -26.80
C VAL A 718 9.64 -2.23 -26.00
N ILE A 719 9.63 -2.45 -24.69
CA ILE A 719 8.51 -2.04 -23.82
C ILE A 719 8.49 -0.52 -23.64
N HIS A 720 9.65 0.12 -23.48
CA HIS A 720 9.79 1.57 -23.43
C HIS A 720 9.24 2.22 -24.72
N HIS A 721 9.64 1.74 -25.91
CA HIS A 721 9.13 2.28 -27.17
C HIS A 721 7.62 2.04 -27.37
N GLN A 722 7.08 0.93 -26.88
CA GLN A 722 5.64 0.66 -26.91
C GLN A 722 4.81 1.65 -26.05
N ARG A 723 5.41 2.33 -25.05
CA ARG A 723 4.73 3.39 -24.28
C ARG A 723 4.28 4.55 -25.17
N TYR A 724 5.04 4.87 -26.23
CA TYR A 724 4.75 5.97 -27.17
C TYR A 724 3.85 5.54 -28.33
N THR A 725 2.88 4.65 -28.07
CA THR A 725 1.92 4.17 -29.07
C THR A 725 0.49 4.43 -28.62
N GLU A 726 -0.38 4.75 -29.57
CA GLU A 726 -1.81 5.02 -29.34
C GLU A 726 -2.53 3.86 -28.64
N ALA A 727 -2.08 2.62 -28.87
CA ALA A 727 -2.54 1.44 -28.15
C ALA A 727 -2.43 1.57 -26.61
N ARG A 728 -1.52 2.42 -26.10
CA ARG A 728 -1.35 2.66 -24.66
C ARG A 728 -2.56 3.34 -24.01
N LEU A 729 -3.37 4.08 -24.77
CA LEU A 729 -4.62 4.68 -24.28
C LEU A 729 -5.65 3.61 -23.87
N HIS A 730 -5.56 2.41 -24.47
CA HIS A 730 -6.52 1.33 -24.30
C HIS A 730 -6.03 0.20 -23.38
N VAL A 731 -5.16 0.52 -22.41
CA VAL A 731 -4.57 -0.44 -21.46
C VAL A 731 -5.08 -0.17 -20.06
N ARG A 732 -5.78 -1.15 -19.47
CA ARG A 732 -6.31 -1.10 -18.10
C ARG A 732 -5.35 -1.71 -17.08
N VAL A 733 -4.71 -2.82 -17.44
CA VAL A 733 -3.70 -3.51 -16.61
C VAL A 733 -2.54 -3.96 -17.50
N ASP A 734 -1.32 -3.71 -17.04
CA ASP A 734 -0.07 -4.22 -17.63
C ASP A 734 0.95 -4.65 -16.55
N THR A 735 0.48 -5.01 -15.35
CA THR A 735 1.33 -5.40 -14.21
C THR A 735 0.67 -6.56 -13.45
N PRO A 736 1.44 -7.40 -12.70
CA PRO A 736 2.87 -7.35 -12.44
C PRO A 736 3.77 -7.73 -13.63
N PHE A 737 4.95 -7.09 -13.72
CA PHE A 737 6.07 -7.62 -14.51
C PHE A 737 6.88 -8.61 -13.67
N TYR A 738 7.31 -9.71 -14.29
CA TYR A 738 8.35 -10.61 -13.82
C TYR A 738 9.42 -10.73 -14.91
N THR A 739 10.63 -10.30 -14.59
CA THR A 739 11.77 -10.29 -15.50
C THR A 739 12.90 -11.09 -14.88
N GLY A 740 13.55 -11.96 -15.65
CA GLY A 740 14.61 -12.82 -15.13
C GLY A 740 15.53 -13.38 -16.21
N VAL A 741 16.73 -13.76 -15.79
CA VAL A 741 17.71 -14.44 -16.63
C VAL A 741 17.49 -15.95 -16.58
N ARG A 742 17.51 -16.61 -17.73
CA ARG A 742 17.35 -18.06 -17.88
C ARG A 742 18.54 -18.77 -17.26
N VAL A 743 18.27 -19.81 -16.49
CA VAL A 743 19.25 -20.55 -15.68
C VAL A 743 18.89 -22.04 -15.67
N SER A 744 19.87 -22.91 -15.44
CA SER A 744 19.54 -24.28 -15.02
C SER A 744 19.00 -24.29 -13.58
N PRO A 745 18.19 -25.29 -13.20
CA PRO A 745 17.71 -25.42 -11.82
C PRO A 745 18.84 -25.54 -10.79
N ALA A 746 19.98 -26.12 -11.18
CA ALA A 746 21.16 -26.26 -10.33
C ALA A 746 21.84 -24.89 -10.09
N GLU A 747 22.11 -24.13 -11.15
CA GLU A 747 22.70 -22.78 -11.05
C GLU A 747 21.80 -21.83 -10.25
N TRP A 748 20.48 -21.88 -10.48
CA TRP A 748 19.52 -21.11 -9.71
C TRP A 748 19.66 -21.39 -8.21
N ALA A 749 19.70 -22.67 -7.83
CA ALA A 749 19.80 -23.08 -6.44
C ALA A 749 21.15 -22.73 -5.79
N GLU A 750 22.26 -22.75 -6.56
CA GLU A 750 23.59 -22.38 -6.06
C GLU A 750 23.72 -20.90 -5.69
N ARG A 751 22.93 -20.03 -6.36
CA ARG A 751 22.80 -18.59 -6.08
C ARG A 751 21.94 -18.27 -4.86
N GLN A 752 21.07 -19.19 -4.43
CA GLN A 752 20.16 -18.94 -3.33
C GLN A 752 20.87 -18.85 -1.96
N PRO A 753 20.28 -18.11 -0.99
CA PRO A 753 20.75 -18.09 0.40
C PRO A 753 20.94 -19.49 0.98
N ARG A 754 21.96 -19.65 1.83
CA ARG A 754 22.38 -20.93 2.43
C ARG A 754 22.03 -20.98 3.92
N SER A 755 21.53 -22.12 4.39
CA SER A 755 21.12 -22.38 5.78
C SER A 755 22.28 -22.64 6.74
#